data_AF-A0A6P7U715-F1
#
_entry.id   AF-A0A6P7U715-F1
#
_cell.length_a   1.000
_cell.length_b   1.000
_cell.length_c   1.000
_cell.angle_alpha   90.00
_cell.angle_beta   90.00
_cell.angle_gamma   90.00
#
_symmetry.space_group_name_H-M   'P 1'
#
loop_
_entity.id
_entity.type
_entity.pdbx_description
1 polymer ?
#
loop_
_entity_poly.entity_id
_entity_poly.type
_entity_poly.pdbx_seq_one_letter_code
_entity_poly.pdbx_strand_id
1 'polypeptide(L)'
;MPEERYLIVVSILAGRSFPKRPHHKLIIDAKFDGELLSTDPVNHTSKPSITQELAWQLTKKGLQQHRLHRSSMKIQCYAYDTQSTVKEMIGYVLLDFRAATMKQASKWYPLLHCKYMKSKPELQLGLYLDHDVDEVKKIEEMQTNLTTNLRPILDETGSFYQIGPVDCCQDIFILAVTIVYASNLALLIPAAIPLPDNSSGYSFYYSLFGNNVCSETFTDLINPKFVPERASVKIRSNLDVLCLFFANQPGIQVHFCCEDISFGHCEVPLNTLLKPGSTEIFMRPVVLEGDYTLLTPNKTKVSTDSPPVVGISVALWKEEMKNVKEVIDQQQTVSEAPKKSTEIKSDVNYSDTFEDKTSLDPSSLQESQNTKETQNPKPVLDAQTTSNTQISSKKDNSKAVPAKTTTTTTEVEKNSKGNSESSSQPHVVIPAQFHHFTFSIDLTSIAGNQITNIRLVFLRYVYPFFGSAAPILTHPPVKISKGTEVFLPHSFCAFDFASMTDQLHETFLSVPLFVEVWERDRNLSKDVLLGICRLPLAKILTAEKTRIVDSSNGNGWRQVHKDTLVVSSADEGKQKIATLTVVLTLEDWGAIHDQRIILNDTSSQVHSVPQENSNTNANKLKNPEKDLRETKEYQVAMELEIWKEAQKQKFENELKQKEISYMRVLADEWKKRDREREVVLKKKLSEYNQLEETLQKALKDLAKKEQELTAKEKEVVQLRNDQNREHERKLAEMKEASQRLQDDCEHRIQLERVKTSEYEGLVSKYKQELLDAEKRYTALSKEFSIFKEQENSKPEVRLQSEINILTVEKVELEKKLDNALKSKIHYKQQWGRALKEVARLKHREQVTAKAQLKKQQDELEQIKLRYLANEEKESIKSDKLELEVIKNELNKIRLAEEQKQQQPQQQQQQQQQQHLLNQQHSSQVIKNQMGQNPHSYHNPSNASLDEHVARLIEERDILLRTGVYTSQDKIIAELDQQIKDIVALRNT
;
A
#
# COMPACT_ATOMS: atom_id res chain seq x y z
N MET A 1 8.69 -26.71 29.98
CA MET A 1 8.06 -25.57 30.66
C MET A 1 7.57 -24.61 29.59
N PRO A 2 6.36 -24.05 29.68
CA PRO A 2 5.99 -22.89 28.89
C PRO A 2 6.92 -21.72 29.24
N GLU A 3 7.24 -20.87 28.27
CA GLU A 3 7.99 -19.64 28.55
C GLU A 3 7.03 -18.58 29.09
N GLU A 4 7.37 -17.95 30.22
CA GLU A 4 6.65 -16.77 30.70
C GLU A 4 6.65 -15.67 29.63
N ARG A 5 5.45 -15.31 29.17
CA ARG A 5 5.20 -14.14 28.33
C ARG A 5 4.61 -13.03 29.18
N TYR A 6 4.84 -11.79 28.77
CA TYR A 6 4.28 -10.59 29.35
C TYR A 6 3.57 -9.81 28.24
N LEU A 7 2.51 -9.09 28.59
CA LEU A 7 1.99 -8.04 27.73
C LEU A 7 2.72 -6.74 28.08
N ILE A 8 3.25 -6.02 27.10
CA ILE A 8 3.77 -4.66 27.30
C ILE A 8 2.79 -3.65 26.74
N VAL A 9 2.24 -2.81 27.63
CA VAL A 9 1.11 -1.93 27.35
C VAL A 9 1.53 -0.47 27.42
N VAL A 10 1.20 0.26 26.35
CA VAL A 10 1.33 1.72 26.24
C VAL A 10 -0.04 2.33 26.42
N SER A 11 -0.27 2.94 27.58
CA SER A 11 -1.50 3.68 27.89
C SER A 11 -1.40 5.10 27.33
N ILE A 12 -2.31 5.50 26.44
CA ILE A 12 -2.31 6.80 25.74
C ILE A 12 -3.56 7.56 26.17
N LEU A 13 -3.45 8.35 27.24
CA LEU A 13 -4.61 8.90 27.94
C LEU A 13 -5.10 10.22 27.36
N ALA A 14 -4.22 11.22 27.27
CA ALA A 14 -4.60 12.58 26.85
C ALA A 14 -3.43 13.36 26.26
N GLY A 15 -3.71 14.43 25.54
CA GLY A 15 -2.75 15.47 25.19
C GLY A 15 -3.06 16.80 25.88
N ARG A 16 -2.06 17.68 25.96
CA ARG A 16 -2.23 19.09 26.37
C ARG A 16 -1.30 20.00 25.60
N SER A 17 -1.62 21.30 25.60
CA SER A 17 -0.79 22.35 24.97
C SER A 17 -0.61 22.20 23.45
N PHE A 18 -1.57 21.54 22.78
CA PHE A 18 -1.67 21.51 21.32
C PHE A 18 -2.29 22.82 20.79
N PRO A 19 -1.92 23.30 19.59
CA PRO A 19 -2.71 24.31 18.87
C PRO A 19 -4.04 23.69 18.41
N LYS A 20 -5.11 24.48 18.28
CA LYS A 20 -6.38 23.98 17.72
C LYS A 20 -6.30 23.99 16.18
N ARG A 21 -6.57 22.85 15.52
CA ARG A 21 -6.67 22.74 14.05
C ARG A 21 -8.01 22.07 13.69
N PRO A 22 -9.10 22.83 13.44
CA PRO A 22 -10.45 22.27 13.38
C PRO A 22 -10.68 21.27 12.24
N HIS A 23 -9.95 21.39 11.13
CA HIS A 23 -10.02 20.46 9.99
C HIS A 23 -9.06 19.27 10.13
N HIS A 24 -8.45 19.04 11.30
CA HIS A 24 -7.47 17.99 11.48
C HIS A 24 -7.83 17.07 12.65
N LYS A 25 -7.28 15.86 12.58
CA LYS A 25 -7.31 14.86 13.64
C LYS A 25 -5.90 14.48 14.09
N LEU A 26 -5.80 13.95 15.30
CA LEU A 26 -4.60 13.44 15.92
C LEU A 26 -4.64 11.92 15.95
N ILE A 27 -3.53 11.31 15.54
CA ILE A 27 -3.30 9.86 15.62
C ILE A 27 -1.91 9.64 16.21
N ILE A 28 -1.78 8.61 17.03
CA ILE A 28 -0.54 8.24 17.68
C ILE A 28 -0.21 6.82 17.26
N ASP A 29 0.83 6.70 16.42
CA ASP A 29 1.39 5.44 15.96
C ASP A 29 2.48 4.98 16.97
N ALA A 30 2.60 3.69 17.21
CA ALA A 30 3.69 3.08 17.96
C ALA A 30 4.17 1.82 17.25
N LYS A 31 5.48 1.67 17.06
CA LYS A 31 6.08 0.50 16.41
C LYS A 31 7.01 -0.25 17.36
N PHE A 32 6.77 -1.55 17.52
CA PHE A 32 7.60 -2.45 18.31
C PHE A 32 7.56 -3.88 17.73
N ASP A 33 8.67 -4.61 17.85
CA ASP A 33 8.92 -5.96 17.30
C ASP A 33 8.41 -6.25 15.87
N GLY A 34 8.44 -5.22 15.01
CA GLY A 34 7.96 -5.29 13.62
C GLY A 34 6.50 -4.85 13.43
N GLU A 35 5.66 -5.02 14.44
CA GLU A 35 4.23 -4.65 14.49
C GLU A 35 4.03 -3.13 14.70
N LEU A 36 3.06 -2.56 13.99
CA LEU A 36 2.68 -1.15 14.07
C LEU A 36 1.24 -1.06 14.58
N LEU A 37 1.06 -0.53 15.78
CA LEU A 37 -0.26 -0.23 16.34
C LEU A 37 -0.51 1.28 16.31
N SER A 38 -1.76 1.70 16.23
CA SER A 38 -2.13 3.13 16.16
C SER A 38 -3.46 3.38 16.87
N THR A 39 -3.60 4.57 17.46
CA THR A 39 -4.88 5.02 18.04
C THR A 39 -5.90 5.40 16.96
N ASP A 40 -7.19 5.36 17.30
CA ASP A 40 -8.23 5.94 16.45
C ASP A 40 -8.05 7.47 16.25
N PRO A 41 -8.65 8.08 15.22
CA PRO A 41 -8.48 9.50 14.92
C PRO A 41 -9.27 10.43 15.87
N VAL A 42 -8.57 11.06 16.81
CA VAL A 42 -9.11 12.02 17.80
C VAL A 42 -9.13 13.44 17.24
N ASN A 43 -10.08 14.30 17.64
CA ASN A 43 -10.16 15.68 17.15
C ASN A 43 -8.95 16.54 17.60
N HIS A 44 -8.36 17.32 16.69
CA HIS A 44 -7.16 18.15 16.94
C HIS A 44 -7.50 19.44 17.72
N THR A 45 -7.68 19.26 19.02
CA THR A 45 -8.01 20.30 19.99
C THR A 45 -6.81 20.61 20.90
N SER A 46 -6.92 21.65 21.74
CA SER A 46 -5.84 22.04 22.66
C SER A 46 -5.61 21.08 23.85
N LYS A 47 -6.55 20.16 24.08
CA LYS A 47 -6.51 19.08 25.09
C LYS A 47 -7.25 17.84 24.56
N PRO A 48 -6.68 17.07 23.63
CA PRO A 48 -7.33 15.87 23.09
C PRO A 48 -7.45 14.80 24.18
N SER A 49 -8.62 14.20 24.33
CA SER A 49 -8.81 12.96 25.12
C SER A 49 -8.66 11.79 24.16
N ILE A 50 -7.77 10.84 24.48
CA ILE A 50 -7.45 9.71 23.61
C ILE A 50 -7.92 8.42 24.27
N THR A 51 -7.49 8.17 25.51
CA THR A 51 -7.95 7.06 26.37
C THR A 51 -7.96 5.71 25.66
N GLN A 52 -6.84 5.36 25.03
CA GLN A 52 -6.64 4.08 24.34
C GLN A 52 -5.31 3.46 24.76
N GLU A 53 -5.20 2.13 24.65
CA GLU A 53 -4.00 1.39 25.03
C GLU A 53 -3.54 0.52 23.87
N LEU A 54 -2.23 0.52 23.60
CA LEU A 54 -1.60 -0.28 22.55
C LEU A 54 -0.70 -1.32 23.23
N ALA A 55 -0.79 -2.59 22.83
CA ALA A 55 -0.19 -3.70 23.56
C ALA A 55 0.50 -4.72 22.65
N TRP A 56 1.69 -5.18 23.06
CA TRP A 56 2.47 -6.20 22.36
C TRP A 56 2.79 -7.36 23.29
N GLN A 57 2.88 -8.58 22.75
CA GLN A 57 3.33 -9.74 23.51
C GLN A 57 4.86 -9.86 23.48
N LEU A 58 5.49 -10.12 24.62
CA LEU A 58 6.95 -10.20 24.73
C LEU A 58 7.38 -11.31 25.71
N THR A 59 8.35 -12.13 25.32
CA THR A 59 8.88 -13.18 26.22
C THR A 59 9.69 -12.58 27.37
N LYS A 60 9.77 -13.28 28.51
CA LYS A 60 10.63 -12.92 29.65
C LYS A 60 12.08 -12.66 29.25
N LYS A 61 12.59 -13.42 28.28
CA LYS A 61 13.93 -13.27 27.69
C LYS A 61 14.04 -11.99 26.86
N GLY A 62 13.09 -11.74 25.95
CA GLY A 62 13.04 -10.52 25.13
C GLY A 62 12.93 -9.25 25.98
N LEU A 63 12.08 -9.25 26.99
CA LEU A 63 11.96 -8.15 27.95
C LEU A 63 13.26 -7.88 28.73
N GLN A 64 13.98 -8.94 29.13
CA GLN A 64 15.29 -8.80 29.75
C GLN A 64 16.34 -8.25 28.77
N GLN A 65 16.35 -8.71 27.52
CA GLN A 65 17.24 -8.21 26.47
C GLN A 65 16.97 -6.73 26.17
N HIS A 66 15.73 -6.31 25.93
CA HIS A 66 15.39 -4.91 25.68
C HIS A 66 15.74 -3.99 26.87
N ARG A 67 15.58 -4.47 28.11
CA ARG A 67 16.04 -3.72 29.29
C ARG A 67 17.56 -3.64 29.41
N LEU A 68 18.29 -4.71 29.07
CA LEU A 68 19.76 -4.76 29.07
C LEU A 68 20.34 -3.83 27.99
N HIS A 69 19.84 -3.92 26.77
CA HIS A 69 20.24 -3.10 25.63
C HIS A 69 19.67 -1.66 25.67
N ARG A 70 18.88 -1.32 26.71
CA ARG A 70 18.23 -0.01 26.88
C ARG A 70 17.40 0.42 25.66
N SER A 71 16.72 -0.55 25.04
CA SER A 71 15.81 -0.28 23.93
C SER A 71 14.72 0.71 24.37
N SER A 72 14.23 1.50 23.42
CA SER A 72 13.07 2.37 23.63
C SER A 72 12.09 2.25 22.46
N MET A 73 10.81 2.33 22.78
CA MET A 73 9.72 2.33 21.81
C MET A 73 9.45 3.76 21.36
N LYS A 74 9.35 3.96 20.04
CA LYS A 74 9.08 5.26 19.44
C LYS A 74 7.59 5.41 19.18
N ILE A 75 6.99 6.38 19.85
CA ILE A 75 5.58 6.76 19.75
C ILE A 75 5.51 8.04 18.93
N GLN A 76 4.92 7.99 17.74
CA GLN A 76 4.91 9.07 16.76
C GLN A 76 3.52 9.70 16.67
N CYS A 77 3.44 11.02 16.90
CA CYS A 77 2.18 11.75 16.85
C CYS A 77 2.02 12.46 15.50
N TYR A 78 0.88 12.26 14.86
CA TYR A 78 0.55 12.76 13.54
C TYR A 78 -0.70 13.64 13.56
N ALA A 79 -0.70 14.69 12.75
CA ALA A 79 -1.87 15.47 12.40
C ALA A 79 -2.33 15.03 11.00
N TYR A 80 -3.49 14.41 10.92
CA TYR A 80 -4.15 14.10 9.67
C TYR A 80 -5.07 15.25 9.28
N ASP A 81 -4.93 15.77 8.06
CA ASP A 81 -5.91 16.70 7.50
C ASP A 81 -7.11 15.94 6.93
N THR A 82 -8.33 16.31 7.35
CA THR A 82 -9.56 15.62 6.93
C THR A 82 -9.97 15.93 5.49
N GLN A 83 -9.35 16.93 4.85
CA GLN A 83 -9.66 17.32 3.46
C GLN A 83 -8.60 16.83 2.45
N SER A 84 -7.31 17.15 2.66
CA SER A 84 -6.24 16.72 1.75
C SER A 84 -5.74 15.28 1.97
N THR A 85 -6.19 14.61 3.03
CA THR A 85 -5.74 13.28 3.51
C THR A 85 -4.25 13.18 3.90
N VAL A 86 -3.51 14.30 3.94
CA VAL A 86 -2.08 14.32 4.29
C VAL A 86 -1.86 14.00 5.78
N LYS A 87 -1.07 12.95 6.05
CA LYS A 87 -0.63 12.54 7.40
C LYS A 87 0.66 13.29 7.80
N GLU A 88 0.54 14.45 8.42
CA GLU A 88 1.66 15.27 8.88
C GLU A 88 2.28 14.72 10.18
N MET A 89 3.56 14.32 10.18
CA MET A 89 4.27 14.03 11.44
C MET A 89 4.44 15.32 12.26
N ILE A 90 3.89 15.34 13.48
CA ILE A 90 4.01 16.47 14.41
C ILE A 90 5.31 16.40 15.18
N GLY A 91 5.65 15.20 15.68
CA GLY A 91 6.76 14.92 16.58
C GLY A 91 6.65 13.50 17.15
N TYR A 92 7.50 13.14 18.12
CA TYR A 92 7.49 11.81 18.74
C TYR A 92 7.93 11.80 20.21
N VAL A 93 7.68 10.70 20.90
CA VAL A 93 8.18 10.39 22.24
C VAL A 93 8.95 9.06 22.18
N LEU A 94 9.95 8.90 23.05
CA LEU A 94 10.66 7.64 23.28
C LEU A 94 10.34 7.14 24.69
N LEU A 95 9.79 5.93 24.82
CA LEU A 95 9.57 5.27 26.12
C LEU A 95 10.56 4.12 26.31
N ASP A 96 11.32 4.16 27.41
CA ASP A 96 12.36 3.18 27.75
C ASP A 96 11.75 1.93 28.41
N PHE A 97 12.08 0.73 27.91
CA PHE A 97 11.57 -0.54 28.43
C PHE A 97 11.96 -0.85 29.88
N ARG A 98 12.93 -0.13 30.45
CA ARG A 98 13.27 -0.17 31.87
C ARG A 98 12.27 0.58 32.77
N ALA A 99 11.45 1.47 32.19
CA ALA A 99 10.39 2.16 32.91
C ALA A 99 9.08 1.35 33.04
N ALA A 100 8.92 0.28 32.25
CA ALA A 100 7.76 -0.60 32.31
C ALA A 100 7.74 -1.37 33.64
N THR A 101 6.63 -1.29 34.40
CA THR A 101 6.44 -2.01 35.68
C THR A 101 5.03 -2.58 35.77
N MET A 102 4.76 -3.46 36.75
CA MET A 102 3.42 -4.02 37.03
C MET A 102 2.44 -3.01 37.66
N LYS A 103 2.72 -1.70 37.58
CA LYS A 103 1.83 -0.63 38.05
C LYS A 103 1.58 0.32 36.89
N GLN A 104 0.32 0.42 36.49
CA GLN A 104 -0.15 1.40 35.50
C GLN A 104 0.11 2.81 36.05
N ALA A 105 1.14 3.47 35.52
CA ALA A 105 1.60 4.78 35.97
C ALA A 105 1.87 5.66 34.75
N SER A 106 1.06 6.70 34.56
CA SER A 106 1.21 7.65 33.46
C SER A 106 1.99 8.91 33.86
N LYS A 107 2.69 9.49 32.89
CA LYS A 107 3.47 10.73 33.02
C LYS A 107 3.25 11.60 31.78
N TRP A 108 3.47 12.90 31.92
CA TRP A 108 3.45 13.83 30.79
C TRP A 108 4.82 13.82 30.09
N TYR A 109 4.82 13.58 28.78
CA TYR A 109 6.00 13.57 27.92
C TYR A 109 5.86 14.66 26.84
N PRO A 110 6.82 15.60 26.71
CA PRO A 110 6.82 16.56 25.62
C PRO A 110 7.14 15.90 24.29
N LEU A 111 6.46 16.32 23.22
CA LEU A 111 6.74 15.84 21.87
C LEU A 111 8.10 16.37 21.39
N LEU A 112 9.04 15.45 21.19
CA LEU A 112 10.34 15.70 20.59
C LEU A 112 10.18 16.01 19.09
N HIS A 113 11.03 16.88 18.57
CA HIS A 113 10.97 17.37 17.19
C HIS A 113 9.60 17.97 16.82
N CYS A 114 8.90 18.59 17.79
CA CYS A 114 7.59 19.16 17.56
C CYS A 114 7.63 20.29 16.51
N LYS A 115 6.86 20.14 15.43
CA LYS A 115 6.69 21.18 14.39
C LYS A 115 6.05 22.48 14.90
N TYR A 116 5.28 22.43 16.00
CA TYR A 116 4.44 23.55 16.42
C TYR A 116 5.21 24.55 17.30
N MET A 117 6.18 25.26 16.70
CA MET A 117 7.17 26.13 17.38
C MET A 117 6.62 27.11 18.44
N LYS A 118 5.36 27.56 18.32
CA LYS A 118 4.70 28.47 19.28
C LYS A 118 4.01 27.77 20.46
N SER A 119 4.12 26.45 20.56
CA SER A 119 3.49 25.60 21.58
C SER A 119 4.45 24.51 22.01
N LYS A 120 4.23 23.93 23.20
CA LYS A 120 4.96 22.75 23.68
C LYS A 120 3.94 21.66 24.00
N PRO A 121 3.49 20.88 23.00
CA PRO A 121 2.45 19.88 23.22
C PRO A 121 3.04 18.67 23.92
N GLU A 122 2.28 18.11 24.86
CA GLU A 122 2.69 16.99 25.69
C GLU A 122 1.61 15.90 25.66
N LEU A 123 2.03 14.65 25.70
CA LEU A 123 1.16 13.47 25.79
C LEU A 123 1.27 12.84 27.18
N GLN A 124 0.13 12.48 27.77
CA GLN A 124 0.06 11.67 28.99
C GLN A 124 0.13 10.19 28.60
N LEU A 125 1.29 9.59 28.83
CA LEU A 125 1.61 8.23 28.45
C LEU A 125 1.96 7.40 29.69
N GLY A 126 1.46 6.17 29.76
CA GLY A 126 1.93 5.14 30.68
C GLY A 126 2.63 4.02 29.91
N LEU A 127 3.68 3.43 30.48
CA LEU A 127 4.26 2.18 30.00
C LEU A 127 4.25 1.20 31.17
N TYR A 128 3.52 0.10 31.02
CA TYR A 128 3.41 -0.91 32.06
C TYR A 128 3.49 -2.33 31.49
N LEU A 129 3.60 -3.29 32.38
CA LEU A 129 3.57 -4.71 32.06
C LEU A 129 2.28 -5.29 32.62
N ASP A 130 1.61 -6.10 31.82
CA ASP A 130 0.50 -6.93 32.26
C ASP A 130 0.86 -8.41 32.25
N HIS A 131 0.12 -9.17 33.03
CA HIS A 131 0.45 -10.50 33.52
C HIS A 131 -0.59 -11.56 33.14
N ASP A 132 -1.63 -11.20 32.39
CA ASP A 132 -2.84 -11.99 32.23
C ASP A 132 -2.61 -13.32 31.47
N VAL A 133 -2.55 -14.42 32.21
CA VAL A 133 -2.29 -15.77 31.70
C VAL A 133 -3.57 -16.41 31.15
N ASP A 134 -4.75 -15.92 31.53
CA ASP A 134 -6.02 -16.48 31.06
C ASP A 134 -6.38 -15.97 29.65
N GLU A 135 -5.93 -14.77 29.26
CA GLU A 135 -5.89 -14.39 27.84
C GLU A 135 -4.86 -15.19 27.03
N VAL A 136 -3.73 -15.61 27.60
CA VAL A 136 -2.68 -16.34 26.83
C VAL A 136 -3.20 -17.65 26.23
N LYS A 137 -4.11 -18.36 26.92
CA LYS A 137 -4.78 -19.53 26.32
C LYS A 137 -5.64 -19.14 25.12
N LYS A 138 -6.45 -18.08 25.24
CA LYS A 138 -7.22 -17.55 24.10
C LYS A 138 -6.31 -17.11 22.96
N ILE A 139 -5.14 -16.54 23.25
CA ILE A 139 -4.20 -16.05 22.22
C ILE A 139 -3.47 -17.20 21.51
N GLU A 140 -3.07 -18.27 22.20
CA GLU A 140 -2.47 -19.45 21.55
C GLU A 140 -3.50 -20.31 20.80
N GLU A 141 -4.74 -20.40 21.31
CA GLU A 141 -5.88 -20.93 20.56
C GLU A 141 -6.29 -20.01 19.38
N MET A 142 -6.15 -18.69 19.50
CA MET A 142 -6.37 -17.75 18.40
C MET A 142 -5.33 -17.93 17.29
N GLN A 143 -4.03 -17.99 17.60
CA GLN A 143 -2.99 -18.13 16.57
C GLN A 143 -3.07 -19.46 15.82
N THR A 144 -3.56 -20.53 16.45
CA THR A 144 -3.85 -21.78 15.77
C THR A 144 -5.14 -21.69 14.94
N ASN A 145 -6.24 -21.20 15.50
CA ASN A 145 -7.52 -21.04 14.78
C ASN A 145 -7.49 -19.97 13.66
N LEU A 146 -6.57 -18.99 13.70
CA LEU A 146 -6.33 -18.01 12.64
C LEU A 146 -5.84 -18.67 11.34
N THR A 147 -5.27 -19.88 11.42
CA THR A 147 -4.86 -20.66 10.23
C THR A 147 -5.97 -21.56 9.67
N THR A 148 -7.09 -21.72 10.38
CA THR A 148 -8.21 -22.60 9.96
C THR A 148 -9.34 -21.82 9.32
N ASN A 149 -9.34 -21.74 7.98
CA ASN A 149 -10.47 -21.34 7.11
C ASN A 149 -11.38 -20.23 7.67
N LEU A 150 -10.84 -19.01 7.78
CA LEU A 150 -11.62 -17.81 8.07
C LEU A 150 -12.79 -17.69 7.08
N ARG A 151 -14.01 -17.68 7.60
CA ARG A 151 -15.27 -17.65 6.84
C ARG A 151 -16.25 -16.63 7.41
N PRO A 152 -17.10 -16.01 6.58
CA PRO A 152 -18.17 -15.14 7.06
C PRO A 152 -19.30 -15.99 7.67
N ILE A 153 -19.72 -15.65 8.88
CA ILE A 153 -20.83 -16.29 9.59
C ILE A 153 -21.89 -15.21 9.86
N LEU A 154 -23.11 -15.39 9.36
CA LEU A 154 -24.20 -14.43 9.57
C LEU A 154 -24.69 -14.48 11.03
N ASP A 155 -24.70 -13.33 11.69
CA ASP A 155 -25.45 -13.10 12.93
C ASP A 155 -26.79 -12.44 12.57
N GLU A 156 -27.87 -13.24 12.58
CA GLU A 156 -29.22 -12.78 12.27
C GLU A 156 -29.74 -11.75 13.30
N THR A 157 -29.23 -11.78 14.54
CA THR A 157 -29.63 -10.84 15.60
C THR A 157 -28.87 -9.52 15.49
N GLY A 158 -27.60 -9.57 15.08
CA GLY A 158 -26.73 -8.41 14.88
C GLY A 158 -26.86 -7.73 13.51
N SER A 159 -27.42 -8.42 12.51
CA SER A 159 -27.44 -8.00 11.10
C SER A 159 -26.04 -7.72 10.53
N PHE A 160 -25.07 -8.57 10.85
CA PHE A 160 -23.70 -8.51 10.34
C PHE A 160 -23.09 -9.90 10.12
N TYR A 161 -22.02 -9.96 9.32
CA TYR A 161 -21.17 -11.15 9.18
C TYR A 161 -20.02 -11.10 10.18
N GLN A 162 -19.99 -12.02 11.14
CA GLN A 162 -18.82 -12.25 11.96
C GLN A 162 -17.71 -12.88 11.12
N ILE A 163 -16.50 -12.32 11.16
CA ILE A 163 -15.28 -12.92 10.63
C ILE A 163 -14.25 -12.93 11.75
N GLY A 164 -13.69 -14.11 12.04
CA GLY A 164 -12.79 -14.33 13.17
C GLY A 164 -13.47 -14.36 14.55
N PRO A 165 -12.69 -14.62 15.62
CA PRO A 165 -13.24 -14.93 16.95
C PRO A 165 -13.93 -13.74 17.62
N VAL A 166 -15.18 -13.94 18.06
CA VAL A 166 -16.07 -12.88 18.61
C VAL A 166 -15.41 -12.06 19.72
N ASP A 167 -14.58 -12.68 20.55
CA ASP A 167 -13.88 -12.05 21.68
C ASP A 167 -12.94 -10.92 21.26
N CYS A 168 -12.18 -11.09 20.17
CA CYS A 168 -11.16 -10.15 19.70
C CYS A 168 -11.54 -9.45 18.38
N CYS A 169 -12.68 -9.79 17.79
CA CYS A 169 -13.20 -9.26 16.54
C CYS A 169 -14.48 -8.48 16.80
N GLN A 170 -14.34 -7.23 17.27
CA GLN A 170 -15.46 -6.40 17.73
C GLN A 170 -15.77 -5.18 16.85
N ASP A 171 -14.83 -4.74 16.00
CA ASP A 171 -15.02 -3.58 15.12
C ASP A 171 -16.03 -3.90 14.00
N ILE A 172 -16.94 -2.96 13.72
CA ILE A 172 -17.91 -3.09 12.61
C ILE A 172 -17.42 -2.31 11.39
N PHE A 173 -17.28 -3.02 10.29
CA PHE A 173 -16.94 -2.52 8.97
C PHE A 173 -18.14 -2.70 8.02
N ILE A 174 -18.14 -1.95 6.91
CA ILE A 174 -19.10 -2.10 5.82
C ILE A 174 -18.31 -2.35 4.56
N LEU A 175 -18.58 -3.48 3.90
CA LEU A 175 -18.07 -3.82 2.56
C LEU A 175 -19.20 -3.59 1.56
N ALA A 176 -18.96 -2.78 0.54
CA ALA A 176 -19.90 -2.50 -0.52
C ALA A 176 -19.31 -2.82 -1.90
N VAL A 177 -20.13 -3.40 -2.76
CA VAL A 177 -19.81 -3.67 -4.18
C VAL A 177 -20.75 -2.82 -5.01
N THR A 178 -20.19 -2.02 -5.92
CA THR A 178 -20.94 -1.18 -6.86
C THR A 178 -20.61 -1.60 -8.29
N ILE A 179 -21.60 -2.02 -9.08
CA ILE A 179 -21.43 -2.20 -10.53
C ILE A 179 -21.74 -0.85 -11.17
N VAL A 180 -20.78 -0.26 -11.88
CA VAL A 180 -20.81 1.15 -12.30
C VAL A 180 -21.32 1.31 -13.73
N TYR A 181 -20.81 0.50 -14.65
CA TYR A 181 -21.19 0.51 -16.07
C TYR A 181 -20.74 -0.79 -16.75
N ALA A 182 -21.14 -1.00 -18.00
CA ALA A 182 -20.59 -2.06 -18.85
C ALA A 182 -20.49 -1.62 -20.31
N SER A 183 -19.75 -2.35 -21.15
CA SER A 183 -19.71 -2.12 -22.59
C SER A 183 -19.42 -3.40 -23.40
N ASN A 184 -19.72 -3.35 -24.69
CA ASN A 184 -19.52 -4.43 -25.67
C ASN A 184 -20.18 -5.78 -25.31
N LEU A 185 -21.20 -5.80 -24.44
CA LEU A 185 -21.84 -7.02 -23.93
C LEU A 185 -22.42 -7.92 -25.03
N ALA A 186 -22.85 -7.33 -26.15
CA ALA A 186 -23.31 -8.06 -27.33
C ALA A 186 -22.28 -9.10 -27.86
N LEU A 187 -20.97 -8.91 -27.61
CA LEU A 187 -19.92 -9.86 -27.98
C LEU A 187 -19.96 -11.19 -27.19
N LEU A 188 -20.71 -11.26 -26.10
CA LEU A 188 -20.84 -12.46 -25.26
C LEU A 188 -21.97 -13.39 -25.71
N ILE A 189 -22.86 -12.95 -26.62
CA ILE A 189 -24.02 -13.74 -27.05
C ILE A 189 -23.70 -14.56 -28.30
N PRO A 190 -23.70 -15.90 -28.24
CA PRO A 190 -23.51 -16.74 -29.43
C PRO A 190 -24.77 -16.70 -30.30
N ALA A 191 -24.60 -16.46 -31.60
CA ALA A 191 -25.68 -16.42 -32.60
C ALA A 191 -26.44 -17.76 -32.82
N ALA A 192 -26.14 -18.79 -32.01
CA ALA A 192 -26.78 -20.10 -32.01
C ALA A 192 -27.69 -20.36 -30.79
N ILE A 193 -27.76 -19.43 -29.83
CA ILE A 193 -28.68 -19.52 -28.68
C ILE A 193 -29.95 -18.73 -29.03
N PRO A 194 -31.16 -19.35 -29.01
CA PRO A 194 -32.40 -18.60 -29.09
C PRO A 194 -32.56 -17.77 -27.81
N LEU A 195 -32.69 -16.46 -27.95
CA LEU A 195 -33.03 -15.56 -26.84
C LEU A 195 -34.51 -15.78 -26.47
N PRO A 196 -34.92 -15.71 -25.19
CA PRO A 196 -36.31 -15.91 -24.80
C PRO A 196 -37.26 -14.85 -25.37
N ASP A 197 -38.54 -15.19 -25.50
CA ASP A 197 -39.56 -14.34 -26.13
C ASP A 197 -39.86 -13.07 -25.29
N ASN A 198 -39.19 -11.97 -25.65
CA ASN A 198 -39.54 -10.56 -25.37
C ASN A 198 -40.05 -10.24 -23.94
N SER A 199 -39.49 -10.88 -22.92
CA SER A 199 -39.88 -10.66 -21.51
C SER A 199 -38.72 -10.81 -20.50
N SER A 200 -37.66 -11.54 -20.85
CA SER A 200 -36.45 -11.69 -20.02
C SER A 200 -35.45 -10.55 -20.28
N GLY A 201 -35.15 -9.75 -19.25
CA GLY A 201 -34.04 -8.79 -19.28
C GLY A 201 -32.71 -9.43 -18.85
N TYR A 202 -31.60 -8.84 -19.27
CA TYR A 202 -30.26 -9.20 -18.81
C TYR A 202 -29.95 -8.53 -17.47
N SER A 203 -29.13 -9.16 -16.63
CA SER A 203 -28.67 -8.59 -15.35
C SER A 203 -27.25 -9.02 -15.02
N PHE A 204 -26.66 -8.37 -14.03
CA PHE A 204 -25.44 -8.84 -13.39
C PHE A 204 -25.76 -9.60 -12.11
N TYR A 205 -25.09 -10.74 -11.90
CA TYR A 205 -25.25 -11.59 -10.73
C TYR A 205 -23.92 -11.79 -10.00
N TYR A 206 -23.92 -11.67 -8.68
CA TYR A 206 -22.77 -12.02 -7.84
C TYR A 206 -23.21 -12.48 -6.45
N SER A 207 -22.36 -13.28 -5.78
CA SER A 207 -22.62 -13.70 -4.40
C SER A 207 -21.70 -12.95 -3.43
N LEU A 208 -22.29 -12.19 -2.50
CA LEU A 208 -21.58 -11.42 -1.48
C LEU A 208 -21.76 -12.12 -0.12
N PHE A 209 -20.77 -12.95 0.27
CA PHE A 209 -20.82 -13.83 1.45
C PHE A 209 -22.04 -14.77 1.50
N GLY A 210 -22.43 -15.31 0.33
CA GLY A 210 -23.59 -16.20 0.20
C GLY A 210 -24.92 -15.49 -0.01
N ASN A 211 -24.96 -14.15 0.09
CA ASN A 211 -26.12 -13.38 -0.38
C ASN A 211 -26.07 -13.30 -1.90
N ASN A 212 -27.11 -13.77 -2.56
CA ASN A 212 -27.27 -13.61 -4.00
C ASN A 212 -27.71 -12.17 -4.30
N VAL A 213 -26.88 -11.43 -5.02
CA VAL A 213 -27.19 -10.09 -5.52
C VAL A 213 -27.39 -10.19 -7.03
N CYS A 214 -28.58 -9.81 -7.49
CA CYS A 214 -28.91 -9.65 -8.91
C CYS A 214 -29.21 -8.18 -9.15
N SER A 215 -28.60 -7.58 -10.16
CA SER A 215 -28.87 -6.18 -10.51
C SER A 215 -30.27 -5.97 -11.09
N GLU A 216 -30.71 -4.72 -11.14
CA GLU A 216 -31.79 -4.31 -12.04
C GLU A 216 -31.55 -4.83 -13.47
N THR A 217 -32.63 -5.27 -14.13
CA THR A 217 -32.60 -5.88 -15.46
C THR A 217 -32.62 -4.83 -16.57
N PHE A 218 -31.73 -4.96 -17.56
CA PHE A 218 -31.64 -4.10 -18.74
C PHE A 218 -31.73 -4.92 -20.03
N THR A 219 -32.07 -4.28 -21.15
CA THR A 219 -32.31 -4.97 -22.44
C THR A 219 -31.36 -4.55 -23.58
N ASP A 220 -30.72 -3.38 -23.48
CA ASP A 220 -29.72 -2.93 -24.47
C ASP A 220 -28.33 -3.51 -24.13
N LEU A 221 -27.69 -4.15 -25.11
CA LEU A 221 -26.36 -4.77 -24.99
C LEU A 221 -25.25 -3.98 -25.68
N ILE A 222 -25.63 -3.00 -26.50
CA ILE A 222 -24.73 -2.12 -27.25
C ILE A 222 -24.45 -0.88 -26.42
N ASN A 223 -25.46 -0.40 -25.70
CA ASN A 223 -25.39 0.71 -24.76
C ASN A 223 -26.15 0.34 -23.46
N PRO A 224 -25.61 -0.57 -22.62
CA PRO A 224 -26.29 -1.06 -21.43
C PRO A 224 -26.50 0.04 -20.40
N LYS A 225 -27.77 0.43 -20.22
CA LYS A 225 -28.20 1.46 -19.27
C LYS A 225 -28.91 0.80 -18.08
N PHE A 226 -28.13 0.57 -17.02
CA PHE A 226 -28.62 0.23 -15.69
C PHE A 226 -28.11 1.31 -14.70
N VAL A 227 -28.78 1.46 -13.55
CA VAL A 227 -28.32 2.39 -12.51
C VAL A 227 -27.08 1.81 -11.82
N PRO A 228 -26.04 2.61 -11.47
CA PRO A 228 -24.91 2.13 -10.70
C PRO A 228 -25.31 1.53 -9.34
N GLU A 229 -25.43 0.21 -9.29
CA GLU A 229 -26.10 -0.48 -8.19
C GLU A 229 -25.11 -0.94 -7.12
N ARG A 230 -25.40 -0.56 -5.87
CA ARG A 230 -24.53 -0.81 -4.71
C ARG A 230 -25.20 -1.73 -3.68
N ALA A 231 -24.74 -2.98 -3.60
CA ALA A 231 -25.03 -3.84 -2.45
C ALA A 231 -23.97 -3.65 -1.36
N SER A 232 -24.35 -3.79 -0.09
CA SER A 232 -23.41 -3.67 1.03
C SER A 232 -23.75 -4.59 2.19
N VAL A 233 -22.73 -5.23 2.76
CA VAL A 233 -22.82 -6.08 3.95
C VAL A 233 -22.05 -5.47 5.12
N LYS A 234 -22.61 -5.59 6.33
CA LYS A 234 -21.88 -5.31 7.57
C LYS A 234 -20.98 -6.50 7.91
N ILE A 235 -19.78 -6.21 8.40
CA ILE A 235 -18.81 -7.21 8.85
C ILE A 235 -18.35 -6.85 10.25
N ARG A 236 -18.42 -7.79 11.20
CA ARG A 236 -17.82 -7.65 12.52
C ARG A 236 -16.51 -8.46 12.57
N SER A 237 -15.40 -7.76 12.77
CA SER A 237 -14.05 -8.31 12.60
C SER A 237 -12.99 -7.50 13.39
N ASN A 238 -11.72 -7.69 13.10
CA ASN A 238 -10.66 -6.70 13.33
C ASN A 238 -9.78 -6.57 12.06
N LEU A 239 -8.87 -5.58 12.02
CA LEU A 239 -8.14 -5.27 10.79
C LEU A 239 -7.24 -6.42 10.32
N ASP A 240 -6.50 -7.06 11.22
CA ASP A 240 -5.55 -8.11 10.85
C ASP A 240 -6.28 -9.38 10.37
N VAL A 241 -7.41 -9.71 11.00
CA VAL A 241 -8.33 -10.76 10.53
C VAL A 241 -8.91 -10.42 9.16
N LEU A 242 -9.30 -9.17 8.89
CA LEU A 242 -9.76 -8.78 7.55
C LEU A 242 -8.64 -8.85 6.49
N CYS A 243 -7.41 -8.45 6.83
CA CYS A 243 -6.27 -8.59 5.93
C CYS A 243 -6.02 -10.06 5.59
N LEU A 244 -5.98 -10.93 6.59
CA LEU A 244 -5.81 -12.38 6.43
C LEU A 244 -6.98 -13.02 5.67
N PHE A 245 -8.20 -12.57 5.91
CA PHE A 245 -9.40 -13.03 5.22
C PHE A 245 -9.36 -12.67 3.73
N PHE A 246 -9.27 -11.38 3.38
CA PHE A 246 -9.29 -10.94 1.98
C PHE A 246 -8.07 -11.39 1.17
N ALA A 247 -6.92 -11.64 1.81
CA ALA A 247 -5.76 -12.25 1.16
C ALA A 247 -5.98 -13.73 0.76
N ASN A 248 -6.90 -14.43 1.43
CA ASN A 248 -7.18 -15.86 1.22
C ASN A 248 -8.57 -16.15 0.61
N GLN A 249 -9.43 -15.14 0.43
CA GLN A 249 -10.69 -15.32 -0.29
C GLN A 249 -10.46 -15.44 -1.81
N PRO A 250 -11.26 -16.25 -2.53
CA PRO A 250 -11.43 -16.06 -3.96
C PRO A 250 -12.04 -14.68 -4.22
N GLY A 251 -11.78 -14.10 -5.39
CA GLY A 251 -12.36 -12.80 -5.74
C GLY A 251 -13.88 -12.85 -5.88
N ILE A 252 -14.52 -11.68 -5.91
CA ILE A 252 -15.96 -11.60 -6.17
C ILE A 252 -16.18 -11.93 -7.64
N GLN A 253 -16.75 -13.11 -7.90
CA GLN A 253 -17.13 -13.52 -9.24
C GLN A 253 -18.43 -12.80 -9.64
N VAL A 254 -18.34 -11.92 -10.64
CA VAL A 254 -19.49 -11.21 -11.19
C VAL A 254 -19.83 -11.81 -12.55
N HIS A 255 -21.05 -12.28 -12.70
CA HIS A 255 -21.61 -12.86 -13.90
C HIS A 255 -22.48 -11.84 -14.64
N PHE A 256 -22.46 -11.91 -15.97
CA PHE A 256 -23.46 -11.31 -16.85
C PHE A 256 -24.42 -12.42 -17.31
N CYS A 257 -25.72 -12.23 -17.09
CA CYS A 257 -26.75 -13.26 -17.26
C CYS A 257 -28.00 -12.76 -18.03
N CYS A 258 -28.77 -13.70 -18.56
CA CYS A 258 -30.19 -13.53 -18.86
C CYS A 258 -30.92 -14.72 -18.25
N GLU A 259 -31.90 -14.47 -17.37
CA GLU A 259 -32.49 -15.51 -16.51
C GLU A 259 -31.38 -16.34 -15.81
N ASP A 260 -31.50 -17.68 -15.79
CA ASP A 260 -30.49 -18.59 -15.23
C ASP A 260 -29.25 -18.81 -16.12
N ILE A 261 -29.18 -18.18 -17.31
CA ILE A 261 -28.10 -18.39 -18.29
C ILE A 261 -27.01 -17.33 -18.15
N SER A 262 -25.80 -17.72 -17.73
CA SER A 262 -24.64 -16.84 -17.70
C SER A 262 -23.91 -16.80 -19.05
N PHE A 263 -23.80 -15.60 -19.65
CA PHE A 263 -23.13 -15.34 -20.93
C PHE A 263 -21.68 -14.91 -20.77
N GLY A 264 -21.29 -14.45 -19.58
CA GLY A 264 -19.89 -14.22 -19.24
C GLY A 264 -19.67 -13.96 -17.76
N HIS A 265 -18.41 -13.96 -17.31
CA HIS A 265 -18.04 -13.67 -15.93
C HIS A 265 -16.67 -13.01 -15.82
N CYS A 266 -16.45 -12.25 -14.75
CA CYS A 266 -15.15 -11.75 -14.33
C CYS A 266 -14.93 -11.99 -12.83
N GLU A 267 -13.70 -11.83 -12.35
CA GLU A 267 -13.33 -11.98 -10.94
C GLU A 267 -12.67 -10.69 -10.42
N VAL A 268 -13.18 -10.17 -9.30
CA VAL A 268 -12.67 -8.95 -8.65
C VAL A 268 -11.79 -9.34 -7.44
N PRO A 269 -10.45 -9.16 -7.51
CA PRO A 269 -9.51 -9.73 -6.53
C PRO A 269 -9.42 -8.90 -5.25
N LEU A 270 -10.07 -9.38 -4.18
CA LEU A 270 -10.15 -8.68 -2.89
C LEU A 270 -8.81 -8.59 -2.14
N ASN A 271 -7.80 -9.40 -2.49
CA ASN A 271 -6.48 -9.40 -1.86
C ASN A 271 -5.70 -8.07 -2.01
N THR A 272 -6.14 -7.17 -2.89
CA THR A 272 -5.58 -5.81 -3.05
C THR A 272 -6.33 -4.73 -2.23
N LEU A 273 -7.51 -5.05 -1.69
CA LEU A 273 -8.39 -4.10 -0.99
C LEU A 273 -7.84 -3.65 0.37
N LEU A 274 -6.99 -4.45 1.01
CA LEU A 274 -6.25 -4.08 2.23
C LEU A 274 -4.76 -4.38 2.07
N LYS A 275 -3.93 -3.39 2.44
CA LYS A 275 -2.47 -3.51 2.45
C LYS A 275 -2.02 -3.90 3.87
N PRO A 276 -1.25 -4.99 4.07
CA PRO A 276 -0.77 -5.39 5.39
C PRO A 276 -0.06 -4.25 6.13
N GLY A 277 -0.45 -4.00 7.38
CA GLY A 277 0.08 -2.90 8.21
C GLY A 277 -0.34 -1.48 7.80
N SER A 278 -1.30 -1.33 6.88
CA SER A 278 -1.85 -0.01 6.51
C SER A 278 -3.00 0.41 7.42
N THR A 279 -2.84 1.52 8.13
CA THR A 279 -3.90 2.12 8.96
C THR A 279 -4.91 2.94 8.14
N GLU A 280 -4.87 2.87 6.81
CA GLU A 280 -5.63 3.72 5.88
C GLU A 280 -7.16 3.63 6.07
N ILE A 281 -7.67 2.45 6.41
CA ILE A 281 -9.10 2.20 6.69
C ILE A 281 -9.64 2.94 7.92
N PHE A 282 -8.78 3.40 8.83
CA PHE A 282 -9.17 4.27 9.94
C PHE A 282 -9.16 5.76 9.54
N MET A 283 -8.65 6.09 8.35
CA MET A 283 -8.54 7.45 7.81
C MET A 283 -9.67 7.80 6.83
N ARG A 284 -9.96 6.87 5.93
CA ARG A 284 -10.90 6.96 4.81
C ARG A 284 -11.36 5.57 4.37
N PRO A 285 -12.42 5.42 3.56
CA PRO A 285 -12.69 4.18 2.84
C PRO A 285 -11.49 3.76 1.99
N VAL A 286 -11.19 2.46 1.99
CA VAL A 286 -10.30 1.87 0.99
C VAL A 286 -11.19 1.38 -0.16
N VAL A 287 -10.80 1.71 -1.39
CA VAL A 287 -11.60 1.45 -2.60
C VAL A 287 -10.73 0.78 -3.65
N LEU A 288 -11.25 -0.30 -4.23
CA LEU A 288 -10.71 -1.03 -5.37
C LEU A 288 -11.68 -0.83 -6.55
N GLU A 289 -11.26 -0.07 -7.55
CA GLU A 289 -12.09 0.29 -8.70
C GLU A 289 -11.34 0.02 -10.01
N GLY A 290 -12.04 -0.51 -11.02
CA GLY A 290 -11.47 -0.77 -12.33
C GLY A 290 -12.41 -1.50 -13.29
N ASP A 291 -11.90 -1.71 -14.50
CA ASP A 291 -12.65 -2.31 -15.63
C ASP A 291 -12.29 -3.78 -15.77
N TYR A 292 -13.25 -4.66 -15.52
CA TYR A 292 -13.05 -6.10 -15.50
C TYR A 292 -13.56 -6.73 -16.79
N THR A 293 -12.67 -7.37 -17.55
CA THR A 293 -13.03 -8.08 -18.79
C THR A 293 -13.86 -9.32 -18.51
N LEU A 294 -15.03 -9.42 -19.13
CA LEU A 294 -15.90 -10.58 -19.04
C LEU A 294 -15.38 -11.71 -19.95
N LEU A 295 -15.15 -12.88 -19.35
CA LEU A 295 -14.79 -14.11 -20.04
C LEU A 295 -16.03 -14.92 -20.36
N THR A 296 -16.08 -15.53 -21.54
CA THR A 296 -17.16 -16.47 -21.92
C THR A 296 -17.17 -17.70 -20.97
N PRO A 297 -18.26 -18.47 -20.88
CA PRO A 297 -18.32 -19.67 -20.04
C PRO A 297 -17.23 -20.71 -20.38
N ASN A 298 -16.80 -20.76 -21.65
CA ASN A 298 -15.71 -21.62 -22.13
C ASN A 298 -14.30 -21.06 -21.80
N LYS A 299 -14.21 -19.97 -21.03
CA LYS A 299 -12.98 -19.25 -20.63
C LYS A 299 -12.12 -18.74 -21.79
N THR A 300 -12.65 -18.69 -23.01
CA THR A 300 -11.99 -18.02 -24.13
C THR A 300 -12.21 -16.51 -24.05
N LYS A 301 -11.12 -15.74 -24.24
CA LYS A 301 -11.21 -14.29 -24.44
C LYS A 301 -11.74 -14.01 -25.84
N VAL A 302 -12.66 -13.06 -25.97
CA VAL A 302 -13.07 -12.53 -27.27
C VAL A 302 -11.89 -11.71 -27.83
N SER A 303 -11.39 -12.11 -29.01
CA SER A 303 -10.18 -11.52 -29.60
C SER A 303 -10.53 -10.32 -30.49
N THR A 304 -10.96 -9.22 -29.87
CA THR A 304 -11.32 -7.95 -30.51
C THR A 304 -10.59 -6.77 -29.86
N ASP A 305 -10.34 -5.71 -30.64
CA ASP A 305 -9.65 -4.49 -30.15
C ASP A 305 -10.42 -3.76 -29.02
N SER A 306 -11.71 -4.07 -28.88
CA SER A 306 -12.53 -3.70 -27.71
C SER A 306 -13.24 -4.96 -27.20
N PRO A 307 -12.87 -5.50 -26.02
CA PRO A 307 -13.52 -6.68 -25.43
C PRO A 307 -14.76 -6.29 -24.58
N PRO A 308 -15.62 -7.25 -24.19
CA PRO A 308 -16.68 -7.02 -23.22
C PRO A 308 -16.11 -6.73 -21.82
N VAL A 309 -16.51 -5.62 -21.21
CA VAL A 309 -16.04 -5.18 -19.88
C VAL A 309 -17.19 -4.71 -18.99
N VAL A 310 -16.97 -4.80 -17.67
CA VAL A 310 -17.84 -4.24 -16.63
C VAL A 310 -16.98 -3.45 -15.64
N GLY A 311 -17.33 -2.19 -15.38
CA GLY A 311 -16.68 -1.35 -14.39
C GLY A 311 -17.23 -1.66 -13.00
N ILE A 312 -16.37 -2.02 -12.05
CA ILE A 312 -16.77 -2.43 -10.69
C ILE A 312 -15.94 -1.67 -9.65
N SER A 313 -16.60 -1.14 -8.62
CA SER A 313 -15.97 -0.45 -7.48
C SER A 313 -16.34 -1.16 -6.17
N VAL A 314 -15.35 -1.68 -5.46
CA VAL A 314 -15.48 -2.35 -4.16
C VAL A 314 -14.89 -1.47 -3.06
N ALA A 315 -15.69 -1.09 -2.08
CA ALA A 315 -15.31 -0.15 -1.03
C ALA A 315 -15.47 -0.75 0.38
N LEU A 316 -14.53 -0.46 1.28
CA LEU A 316 -14.50 -0.96 2.66
C LEU A 316 -14.15 0.16 3.66
N TRP A 317 -14.96 0.32 4.72
CA TRP A 317 -14.76 1.34 5.77
C TRP A 317 -15.31 0.92 7.14
N LYS A 318 -14.82 1.51 8.24
CA LYS A 318 -15.35 1.31 9.61
C LYS A 318 -16.63 2.12 9.83
N GLU A 319 -17.68 1.52 10.40
CA GLU A 319 -19.04 2.13 10.49
C GLU A 319 -19.06 3.46 11.28
N GLU A 320 -18.12 3.64 12.21
CA GLU A 320 -18.02 4.84 13.05
C GLU A 320 -17.61 6.11 12.27
N MET A 321 -17.22 5.99 11.00
CA MET A 321 -16.93 7.09 10.08
C MET A 321 -18.18 7.89 9.64
N LYS A 322 -18.93 8.43 10.59
CA LYS A 322 -20.27 9.02 10.38
C LYS A 322 -20.32 10.29 9.49
N ASN A 323 -19.17 10.81 9.04
CA ASN A 323 -19.08 11.93 8.08
C ASN A 323 -18.76 11.50 6.63
N VAL A 324 -18.53 10.21 6.37
CA VAL A 324 -17.94 9.75 5.10
C VAL A 324 -18.93 9.60 3.94
N LYS A 325 -20.24 9.54 4.20
CA LYS A 325 -21.26 9.60 3.13
C LYS A 325 -21.10 10.84 2.25
N GLU A 326 -20.77 11.98 2.85
CA GLU A 326 -20.53 13.22 2.10
C GLU A 326 -19.20 13.20 1.33
N VAL A 327 -18.16 12.55 1.87
CA VAL A 327 -16.82 12.54 1.24
C VAL A 327 -16.75 11.63 0.01
N ILE A 328 -17.45 10.48 0.02
CA ILE A 328 -17.52 9.60 -1.16
C ILE A 328 -18.27 10.31 -2.29
N ASP A 329 -19.42 10.92 -2.01
CA ASP A 329 -20.23 11.62 -3.02
C ASP A 329 -19.54 12.92 -3.52
N GLN A 330 -18.76 13.61 -2.68
CA GLN A 330 -18.05 14.84 -3.08
C GLN A 330 -16.77 14.61 -3.88
N GLN A 331 -16.12 13.45 -3.77
CA GLN A 331 -14.93 13.15 -4.59
C GLN A 331 -15.26 12.92 -6.09
N GLN A 332 -16.54 12.82 -6.46
CA GLN A 332 -16.98 12.87 -7.85
C GLN A 332 -17.13 14.31 -8.41
N THR A 333 -16.77 15.36 -7.66
CA THR A 333 -16.92 16.77 -8.10
C THR A 333 -15.61 17.56 -8.29
N VAL A 334 -15.07 17.43 -9.51
CA VAL A 334 -14.24 18.41 -10.26
C VAL A 334 -12.80 18.69 -9.77
N SER A 335 -11.84 18.37 -10.66
CA SER A 335 -10.57 19.08 -10.75
C SER A 335 -10.06 19.19 -12.20
N GLU A 336 -10.74 19.99 -13.04
CA GLU A 336 -10.19 20.43 -14.33
C GLU A 336 -9.63 21.86 -14.23
N ALA A 337 -8.36 22.02 -14.62
CA ALA A 337 -7.72 23.33 -14.77
C ALA A 337 -7.67 23.72 -16.27
N PRO A 338 -7.90 25.01 -16.61
CA PRO A 338 -8.12 25.42 -17.99
C PRO A 338 -6.83 25.40 -18.83
N LYS A 339 -6.77 24.54 -19.84
CA LYS A 339 -5.72 24.56 -20.87
C LYS A 339 -6.15 25.47 -22.04
N LYS A 340 -5.39 26.55 -22.27
CA LYS A 340 -5.43 27.26 -23.56
C LYS A 340 -4.63 26.47 -24.58
N SER A 341 -5.16 26.33 -25.79
CA SER A 341 -4.43 25.83 -26.96
C SER A 341 -3.56 26.94 -27.56
N THR A 342 -2.29 26.62 -27.81
CA THR A 342 -1.38 27.43 -28.63
C THR A 342 -0.59 26.48 -29.53
N GLU A 343 -0.90 26.45 -30.83
CA GLU A 343 -0.11 25.69 -31.79
C GLU A 343 1.02 26.54 -32.37
N ILE A 344 2.26 26.09 -32.21
CA ILE A 344 3.37 26.35 -33.14
C ILE A 344 4.08 25.01 -33.36
N LYS A 345 4.40 24.68 -34.61
CA LYS A 345 4.98 23.38 -35.01
C LYS A 345 6.51 23.43 -35.06
N SER A 346 7.15 22.30 -34.74
CA SER A 346 8.40 21.89 -35.37
C SER A 346 8.66 20.38 -35.18
N ASP A 347 8.73 19.68 -36.31
CA ASP A 347 9.18 18.30 -36.54
C ASP A 347 10.72 18.14 -36.22
N VAL A 348 11.40 16.98 -36.09
CA VAL A 348 11.10 15.53 -36.07
C VAL A 348 12.40 14.73 -35.69
N ASN A 349 12.30 13.44 -35.32
CA ASN A 349 13.38 12.41 -35.23
C ASN A 349 14.48 12.56 -34.14
N TYR A 350 15.22 11.51 -33.71
CA TYR A 350 14.95 10.05 -33.52
C TYR A 350 16.12 9.43 -32.67
N SER A 351 16.05 8.12 -32.35
CA SER A 351 17.14 7.19 -31.97
C SER A 351 18.09 7.49 -30.78
N ASP A 352 17.93 6.67 -29.72
CA ASP A 352 18.90 5.73 -29.13
C ASP A 352 20.30 6.12 -28.57
N THR A 353 20.50 5.61 -27.35
CA THR A 353 21.72 4.97 -26.77
C THR A 353 22.99 5.77 -26.38
N PHE A 354 23.30 5.65 -25.08
CA PHE A 354 24.62 5.39 -24.44
C PHE A 354 25.85 6.32 -24.61
N GLU A 355 26.21 6.87 -23.44
CA GLU A 355 27.56 6.93 -22.82
C GLU A 355 28.65 7.98 -23.19
N ASP A 356 29.21 8.47 -22.07
CA ASP A 356 30.56 9.00 -21.77
C ASP A 356 31.16 10.30 -22.36
N LYS A 357 31.27 11.26 -21.42
CA LYS A 357 32.45 12.09 -21.07
C LYS A 357 33.16 13.01 -22.09
N THR A 358 33.18 14.28 -21.65
CA THR A 358 34.33 15.23 -21.65
C THR A 358 34.78 15.96 -22.94
N SER A 359 34.45 17.26 -22.93
CA SER A 359 35.41 18.39 -22.89
C SER A 359 35.85 19.12 -24.16
N LEU A 360 35.70 20.47 -24.07
CA LEU A 360 36.54 21.55 -24.63
C LEU A 360 36.52 21.83 -26.15
N ASP A 361 35.69 22.82 -26.51
CA ASP A 361 36.08 24.15 -27.05
C ASP A 361 36.87 24.30 -28.38
N PRO A 362 36.80 25.47 -29.06
CA PRO A 362 36.46 25.46 -30.48
C PRO A 362 37.42 26.27 -31.38
N SER A 363 37.17 26.28 -32.70
CA SER A 363 37.13 27.51 -33.54
C SER A 363 36.98 27.25 -35.05
N SER A 364 36.22 28.13 -35.73
CA SER A 364 36.45 28.61 -37.12
C SER A 364 36.35 27.61 -38.30
N LEU A 365 36.22 28.01 -39.58
CA LEU A 365 35.59 29.16 -40.26
C LEU A 365 35.45 28.80 -41.77
N GLN A 366 34.67 29.58 -42.52
CA GLN A 366 34.63 29.57 -44.01
C GLN A 366 34.09 28.25 -44.64
N GLU A 367 33.71 28.19 -45.92
CA GLU A 367 33.99 29.07 -47.06
C GLU A 367 32.75 29.33 -47.95
N SER A 368 32.82 30.33 -48.83
CA SER A 368 31.73 30.81 -49.70
C SER A 368 32.10 30.69 -51.19
N GLN A 369 31.11 30.73 -52.10
CA GLN A 369 31.13 31.65 -53.26
C GLN A 369 29.87 31.60 -54.16
N ASN A 370 29.41 32.79 -54.59
CA ASN A 370 28.89 33.21 -55.91
C ASN A 370 27.72 32.42 -56.57
N THR A 371 26.65 33.01 -57.14
CA THR A 371 26.24 34.42 -57.44
C THR A 371 24.70 34.42 -57.79
N LYS A 372 23.95 35.47 -58.18
CA LYS A 372 24.20 36.87 -58.62
C LYS A 372 22.96 37.79 -58.37
N GLU A 373 23.15 39.09 -58.64
CA GLU A 373 22.24 40.16 -59.17
C GLU A 373 20.77 39.85 -59.58
N THR A 374 19.78 40.78 -59.52
CA THR A 374 19.49 41.95 -58.64
C THR A 374 18.04 42.48 -58.83
N GLN A 375 17.54 43.29 -57.87
CA GLN A 375 16.50 44.33 -57.96
C GLN A 375 14.99 43.99 -57.82
N ASN A 376 14.32 44.90 -57.09
CA ASN A 376 12.88 45.07 -56.79
C ASN A 376 12.23 46.02 -57.85
N PRO A 377 10.89 46.28 -57.92
CA PRO A 377 9.93 46.40 -56.80
C PRO A 377 8.45 45.94 -57.04
N LYS A 378 7.57 46.26 -56.06
CA LYS A 378 6.09 46.26 -56.10
C LYS A 378 5.55 47.45 -56.98
N PRO A 379 4.22 47.69 -57.23
CA PRO A 379 3.02 47.09 -56.61
C PRO A 379 1.71 46.90 -57.48
N VAL A 380 0.76 46.07 -56.97
CA VAL A 380 -0.72 46.29 -56.86
C VAL A 380 -1.67 46.41 -58.11
N LEU A 381 -2.89 45.85 -57.92
CA LEU A 381 -4.21 46.02 -58.61
C LEU A 381 -4.60 45.21 -59.88
N ASP A 382 -5.74 44.53 -59.73
CA ASP A 382 -6.88 44.23 -60.64
C ASP A 382 -6.84 43.40 -61.96
N ALA A 383 -7.78 42.42 -61.95
CA ALA A 383 -8.80 42.10 -62.97
C ALA A 383 -8.51 41.31 -64.28
N GLN A 384 -9.19 40.15 -64.34
CA GLN A 384 -10.04 39.66 -65.45
C GLN A 384 -9.49 38.99 -66.73
N THR A 385 -9.97 37.74 -66.92
CA THR A 385 -10.59 37.19 -68.14
C THR A 385 -9.71 36.50 -69.20
N THR A 386 -10.37 35.61 -69.98
CA THR A 386 -9.90 34.74 -71.09
C THR A 386 -9.20 33.43 -70.68
N SER A 387 -9.27 32.34 -71.49
CA SER A 387 -10.45 31.58 -71.98
C SER A 387 -10.00 30.39 -72.84
N ASN A 388 -10.75 29.26 -72.79
CA ASN A 388 -10.74 28.16 -73.77
C ASN A 388 -9.42 27.34 -73.89
N THR A 389 -9.36 26.12 -74.45
CA THR A 389 -10.32 24.98 -74.58
C THR A 389 -9.51 23.78 -75.09
N GLN A 390 -9.76 22.56 -74.60
CA GLN A 390 -9.49 21.32 -75.37
C GLN A 390 -10.63 20.30 -75.22
N ILE A 391 -10.80 19.45 -76.25
CA ILE A 391 -11.97 18.58 -76.47
C ILE A 391 -11.54 17.23 -77.05
N SER A 392 -11.94 16.11 -76.43
CA SER A 392 -12.13 14.78 -77.04
C SER A 392 -12.59 13.76 -75.96
N SER A 393 -13.36 12.69 -76.24
CA SER A 393 -14.28 12.37 -77.35
C SER A 393 -15.16 11.12 -77.03
N LYS A 394 -16.39 11.05 -77.61
CA LYS A 394 -17.16 9.89 -78.17
C LYS A 394 -16.69 8.43 -77.83
N LYS A 395 -17.50 7.35 -77.65
CA LYS A 395 -18.94 6.94 -77.87
C LYS A 395 -19.12 5.50 -77.21
N ASP A 396 -20.22 4.71 -77.17
CA ASP A 396 -21.64 4.74 -77.62
C ASP A 396 -22.56 3.69 -76.90
N ASN A 397 -23.89 3.72 -77.17
CA ASN A 397 -24.92 2.64 -77.35
C ASN A 397 -24.75 1.17 -76.83
N SER A 398 -25.80 0.36 -76.49
CA SER A 398 -27.28 0.55 -76.36
C SER A 398 -28.06 -0.73 -75.88
N LYS A 399 -29.37 -0.61 -75.56
CA LYS A 399 -30.48 -1.63 -75.47
C LYS A 399 -30.58 -2.54 -74.21
N ALA A 400 -31.76 -2.99 -73.73
CA ALA A 400 -33.18 -2.56 -73.90
C ALA A 400 -34.20 -3.21 -72.91
N VAL A 401 -35.09 -2.38 -72.31
CA VAL A 401 -36.60 -2.43 -72.23
C VAL A 401 -37.30 -3.81 -72.44
N PRO A 402 -38.24 -4.30 -71.57
CA PRO A 402 -39.62 -3.74 -71.42
C PRO A 402 -40.33 -3.92 -70.03
N ALA A 403 -41.63 -3.59 -69.81
CA ALA A 403 -42.47 -2.40 -70.10
C ALA A 403 -43.96 -2.67 -69.71
N LYS A 404 -44.75 -1.63 -69.35
CA LYS A 404 -46.21 -1.37 -69.68
C LYS A 404 -46.80 -0.22 -68.82
N THR A 405 -47.12 0.96 -69.40
CA THR A 405 -48.48 1.50 -69.77
C THR A 405 -49.24 2.09 -68.54
N THR A 406 -49.94 3.25 -68.56
CA THR A 406 -50.80 3.84 -69.61
C THR A 406 -50.93 5.39 -69.49
N THR A 407 -50.47 6.10 -70.54
CA THR A 407 -51.02 7.31 -71.25
C THR A 407 -52.28 8.02 -70.73
N THR A 408 -52.54 9.35 -70.90
CA THR A 408 -51.87 10.53 -71.55
C THR A 408 -52.52 11.84 -70.96
N THR A 409 -52.46 13.10 -71.43
CA THR A 409 -52.10 13.78 -72.72
C THR A 409 -51.54 15.22 -72.50
N THR A 410 -51.79 16.20 -73.37
CA THR A 410 -51.02 17.46 -73.53
C THR A 410 -51.81 18.62 -74.15
N GLU A 411 -51.40 19.88 -73.90
CA GLU A 411 -51.01 20.95 -74.89
C GLU A 411 -50.60 22.28 -74.15
N VAL A 412 -49.38 22.85 -74.38
CA VAL A 412 -49.02 24.07 -75.21
C VAL A 412 -49.34 25.44 -74.54
N GLU A 413 -48.48 26.48 -74.43
CA GLU A 413 -47.02 26.72 -74.64
C GLU A 413 -46.56 28.11 -74.07
N LYS A 414 -45.22 28.35 -73.92
CA LYS A 414 -44.44 29.64 -73.87
C LYS A 414 -44.87 30.77 -72.86
N ASN A 415 -43.99 31.55 -72.21
CA ASN A 415 -42.75 32.20 -72.70
C ASN A 415 -41.81 32.75 -71.56
N SER A 416 -40.56 33.09 -71.93
CA SER A 416 -39.63 34.10 -71.34
C SER A 416 -39.21 34.14 -69.83
N LYS A 417 -37.97 33.67 -69.56
CA LYS A 417 -36.88 34.15 -68.64
C LYS A 417 -37.18 35.09 -67.44
N GLY A 418 -36.65 34.75 -66.24
CA GLY A 418 -36.33 35.77 -65.21
C GLY A 418 -35.95 35.35 -63.77
N ASN A 419 -34.78 34.72 -63.54
CA ASN A 419 -34.04 34.59 -62.25
C ASN A 419 -34.67 33.95 -60.98
N SER A 420 -33.77 33.42 -60.14
CA SER A 420 -33.89 33.15 -58.68
C SER A 420 -34.90 32.11 -58.19
N GLU A 421 -34.39 30.98 -57.67
CA GLU A 421 -35.18 29.96 -56.97
C GLU A 421 -35.43 30.32 -55.50
N SER A 422 -36.70 30.43 -55.11
CA SER A 422 -37.19 30.25 -53.74
C SER A 422 -38.67 29.86 -53.81
N SER A 423 -39.10 28.83 -53.07
CA SER A 423 -40.38 28.16 -53.33
C SER A 423 -41.60 28.91 -52.79
N SER A 424 -42.57 29.17 -53.65
CA SER A 424 -43.91 29.62 -53.26
C SER A 424 -44.79 28.44 -52.80
N GLN A 425 -45.54 28.65 -51.70
CA GLN A 425 -46.53 27.70 -51.20
C GLN A 425 -47.93 28.00 -51.74
N PRO A 426 -48.84 26.99 -51.80
CA PRO A 426 -50.21 27.20 -52.25
C PRO A 426 -51.05 27.97 -51.22
N HIS A 427 -51.85 28.93 -51.68
CA HIS A 427 -52.71 29.75 -50.83
C HIS A 427 -53.99 28.98 -50.47
N VAL A 428 -54.17 28.62 -49.19
CA VAL A 428 -55.42 28.06 -48.68
C VAL A 428 -56.40 29.20 -48.37
N VAL A 429 -57.69 28.97 -48.60
CA VAL A 429 -58.77 29.93 -48.31
C VAL A 429 -59.48 29.51 -47.02
N ILE A 430 -59.41 30.35 -45.98
CA ILE A 430 -60.04 30.08 -44.68
C ILE A 430 -61.52 30.52 -44.72
N PRO A 431 -62.49 29.64 -44.41
CA PRO A 431 -63.92 30.01 -44.35
C PRO A 431 -64.24 31.02 -43.25
N ALA A 432 -65.17 31.94 -43.50
CA ALA A 432 -65.59 33.03 -42.59
C ALA A 432 -66.26 32.60 -41.26
N GLN A 433 -66.36 31.29 -41.01
CA GLN A 433 -66.85 30.68 -39.76
C GLN A 433 -65.71 30.27 -38.80
N PHE A 434 -64.46 30.57 -39.17
CA PHE A 434 -63.29 30.39 -38.31
C PHE A 434 -63.09 31.62 -37.43
N HIS A 435 -62.81 31.39 -36.15
CA HIS A 435 -62.34 32.40 -35.20
C HIS A 435 -60.81 32.38 -35.13
N HIS A 436 -60.21 33.54 -34.82
CA HIS A 436 -58.81 33.61 -34.41
C HIS A 436 -58.73 33.34 -32.91
N PHE A 437 -58.06 32.26 -32.56
CA PHE A 437 -57.74 31.91 -31.19
C PHE A 437 -56.24 32.11 -30.91
N THR A 438 -55.93 32.75 -29.79
CA THR A 438 -54.61 32.64 -29.17
C THR A 438 -54.73 31.69 -27.97
N PHE A 439 -54.04 30.55 -28.00
CA PHE A 439 -53.97 29.63 -26.87
C PHE A 439 -52.56 29.63 -26.30
N SER A 440 -52.39 29.88 -25.00
CA SER A 440 -51.08 29.83 -24.34
C SER A 440 -51.03 28.82 -23.21
N ILE A 441 -49.84 28.23 -23.06
CA ILE A 441 -49.49 27.22 -22.08
C ILE A 441 -48.27 27.74 -21.33
N ASP A 442 -48.37 27.84 -20.01
CA ASP A 442 -47.25 28.13 -19.12
C ASP A 442 -47.04 26.97 -18.17
N LEU A 443 -45.96 26.20 -18.41
CA LEU A 443 -45.53 25.09 -17.56
C LEU A 443 -44.84 25.59 -16.28
N THR A 444 -45.56 26.39 -15.46
CA THR A 444 -44.98 27.25 -14.41
C THR A 444 -43.95 26.60 -13.49
N SER A 445 -44.23 25.41 -12.92
CA SER A 445 -43.36 24.77 -11.93
C SER A 445 -43.51 23.25 -11.89
N ILE A 446 -42.45 22.56 -11.46
CA ILE A 446 -42.44 21.11 -11.25
C ILE A 446 -41.86 20.77 -9.87
N ALA A 447 -42.50 19.86 -9.15
CA ALA A 447 -42.10 19.39 -7.82
C ALA A 447 -41.77 17.88 -7.82
N GLY A 448 -40.55 17.53 -7.40
CA GLY A 448 -39.98 16.18 -7.50
C GLY A 448 -40.44 15.20 -6.42
N ASN A 449 -41.75 15.05 -6.19
CA ASN A 449 -42.32 14.47 -4.97
C ASN A 449 -41.80 13.06 -4.57
N GLN A 450 -41.45 12.20 -5.54
CA GLN A 450 -40.81 10.90 -5.27
C GLN A 450 -39.41 10.73 -5.88
N ILE A 451 -38.85 11.78 -6.46
CA ILE A 451 -37.55 11.73 -7.14
C ILE A 451 -36.43 11.80 -6.10
N THR A 452 -35.88 10.65 -5.71
CA THR A 452 -34.88 10.54 -4.63
C THR A 452 -33.56 11.23 -4.93
N ASN A 453 -33.15 11.24 -6.20
CA ASN A 453 -31.86 11.77 -6.67
C ASN A 453 -32.06 13.15 -7.30
N ILE A 454 -30.99 13.94 -7.44
CA ILE A 454 -31.08 15.22 -8.17
C ILE A 454 -31.10 14.93 -9.67
N ARG A 455 -32.24 15.15 -10.32
CA ARG A 455 -32.44 14.96 -11.78
C ARG A 455 -32.35 16.30 -12.50
N LEU A 456 -31.76 16.35 -13.69
CA LEU A 456 -31.61 17.59 -14.48
C LEU A 456 -32.60 17.59 -15.65
N VAL A 457 -33.75 18.24 -15.49
CA VAL A 457 -34.93 18.01 -16.36
C VAL A 457 -35.32 19.19 -17.24
N PHE A 458 -35.92 18.88 -18.39
CA PHE A 458 -36.67 19.79 -19.24
C PHE A 458 -38.00 19.13 -19.64
N LEU A 459 -39.02 19.92 -19.95
CA LEU A 459 -40.32 19.43 -20.40
C LEU A 459 -40.46 19.59 -21.92
N ARG A 460 -41.13 18.63 -22.54
CA ARG A 460 -41.44 18.58 -23.99
C ARG A 460 -42.92 18.33 -24.20
N TYR A 461 -43.52 18.97 -25.21
CA TYR A 461 -44.87 18.61 -25.69
C TYR A 461 -45.04 18.91 -27.18
N VAL A 462 -46.06 18.29 -27.80
CA VAL A 462 -46.45 18.47 -29.20
C VAL A 462 -47.98 18.52 -29.26
N TYR A 463 -48.55 19.44 -30.04
CA TYR A 463 -50.01 19.49 -30.27
C TYR A 463 -50.35 19.97 -31.69
N PRO A 464 -50.45 19.06 -32.68
CA PRO A 464 -50.54 19.42 -34.10
C PRO A 464 -51.76 20.29 -34.48
N PHE A 465 -52.81 20.29 -33.66
CA PHE A 465 -53.99 21.15 -33.85
C PHE A 465 -53.67 22.65 -33.82
N PHE A 466 -52.60 23.06 -33.14
CA PHE A 466 -52.11 24.44 -33.13
C PHE A 466 -51.26 24.80 -34.39
N GLY A 467 -51.42 24.05 -35.48
CA GLY A 467 -50.79 24.33 -36.78
C GLY A 467 -49.35 23.83 -36.95
N SER A 468 -48.74 23.24 -35.91
CA SER A 468 -47.37 22.69 -36.00
C SER A 468 -47.20 21.39 -35.23
N ALA A 469 -46.52 20.43 -35.85
CA ALA A 469 -46.08 19.18 -35.22
C ALA A 469 -44.67 19.25 -34.61
N ALA A 470 -44.05 20.44 -34.58
CA ALA A 470 -42.75 20.63 -33.94
C ALA A 470 -42.86 20.55 -32.39
N PRO A 471 -41.87 19.97 -31.69
CA PRO A 471 -41.88 19.91 -30.23
C PRO A 471 -41.49 21.23 -29.58
N ILE A 472 -42.28 21.65 -28.57
CA ILE A 472 -41.99 22.80 -27.71
C ILE A 472 -41.20 22.30 -26.50
N LEU A 473 -40.19 23.07 -26.08
CA LEU A 473 -39.14 22.65 -25.14
C LEU A 473 -38.78 23.74 -24.12
N THR A 474 -38.95 23.47 -22.83
CA THR A 474 -38.42 24.35 -21.76
C THR A 474 -36.90 24.31 -21.76
N HIS A 475 -36.21 25.43 -21.50
CA HIS A 475 -34.75 25.46 -21.50
C HIS A 475 -34.19 26.64 -20.69
N PRO A 476 -32.97 26.55 -20.12
CA PRO A 476 -32.16 25.34 -19.95
C PRO A 476 -32.82 24.33 -18.98
N PRO A 477 -32.38 23.07 -18.97
CA PRO A 477 -32.84 22.10 -17.97
C PRO A 477 -32.61 22.57 -16.53
N VAL A 478 -33.52 22.22 -15.61
CA VAL A 478 -33.48 22.58 -14.18
C VAL A 478 -33.25 21.37 -13.29
N LYS A 479 -32.55 21.58 -12.16
CA LYS A 479 -32.33 20.52 -11.17
C LYS A 479 -33.57 20.37 -10.28
N ILE A 480 -34.14 19.16 -10.21
CA ILE A 480 -35.22 18.80 -9.29
C ILE A 480 -34.81 17.65 -8.36
N SER A 481 -35.39 17.61 -7.16
CA SER A 481 -35.06 16.62 -6.13
C SER A 481 -36.24 16.43 -5.16
N LYS A 482 -36.13 15.44 -4.25
CA LYS A 482 -37.25 15.02 -3.41
C LYS A 482 -37.83 16.16 -2.58
N GLY A 483 -39.11 16.46 -2.81
CA GLY A 483 -39.86 17.49 -2.09
C GLY A 483 -39.49 18.94 -2.46
N THR A 484 -38.67 19.16 -3.50
CA THR A 484 -38.34 20.51 -4.00
C THR A 484 -39.23 20.86 -5.19
N GLU A 485 -39.88 22.03 -5.14
CA GLU A 485 -40.58 22.65 -6.28
C GLU A 485 -39.67 23.68 -6.95
N VAL A 486 -39.63 23.68 -8.30
CA VAL A 486 -38.74 24.52 -9.11
C VAL A 486 -39.50 25.11 -10.29
N PHE A 487 -39.32 26.42 -10.51
CA PHE A 487 -39.88 27.13 -11.67
C PHE A 487 -39.13 26.76 -12.96
N LEU A 488 -39.86 26.62 -14.07
CA LEU A 488 -39.30 26.20 -15.35
C LEU A 488 -38.96 27.42 -16.24
N PRO A 489 -37.73 27.52 -16.77
CA PRO A 489 -37.36 28.59 -17.69
C PRO A 489 -37.86 28.30 -19.12
N HIS A 490 -38.29 29.36 -19.82
CA HIS A 490 -38.98 29.28 -21.11
C HIS A 490 -40.16 28.27 -21.07
N SER A 491 -40.96 28.36 -19.99
CA SER A 491 -42.17 27.56 -19.74
C SER A 491 -43.40 28.02 -20.53
N PHE A 492 -43.44 29.30 -20.91
CA PHE A 492 -44.53 29.94 -21.63
C PHE A 492 -44.38 29.79 -23.15
N CYS A 493 -45.45 29.38 -23.81
CA CYS A 493 -45.58 29.40 -25.26
C CYS A 493 -47.03 29.75 -25.64
N ALA A 494 -47.22 30.60 -26.65
CA ALA A 494 -48.51 30.97 -27.20
C ALA A 494 -48.62 30.52 -28.67
N PHE A 495 -49.83 30.12 -29.06
CA PHE A 495 -50.18 29.64 -30.38
C PHE A 495 -51.33 30.46 -30.93
N ASP A 496 -51.09 31.19 -32.02
CA ASP A 496 -52.13 31.85 -32.80
C ASP A 496 -52.57 30.93 -33.94
N PHE A 497 -53.85 30.56 -33.96
CA PHE A 497 -54.42 29.68 -34.97
C PHE A 497 -55.88 30.02 -35.29
N ALA A 498 -56.32 29.57 -36.46
CA ALA A 498 -57.70 29.70 -36.90
C ALA A 498 -58.44 28.36 -36.73
N SER A 499 -59.61 28.36 -36.10
CA SER A 499 -60.48 27.17 -36.04
C SER A 499 -61.96 27.55 -35.89
N MET A 500 -62.88 26.61 -36.12
CA MET A 500 -64.28 26.79 -35.72
C MET A 500 -64.42 26.54 -34.21
N THR A 501 -65.27 27.29 -33.52
CA THR A 501 -65.47 27.15 -32.07
C THR A 501 -65.90 25.74 -31.66
N ASP A 502 -66.77 25.09 -32.43
CA ASP A 502 -67.21 23.71 -32.18
C ASP A 502 -66.07 22.70 -32.40
N GLN A 503 -65.22 22.92 -33.42
CA GLN A 503 -64.04 22.07 -33.68
C GLN A 503 -62.99 22.19 -32.58
N LEU A 504 -62.75 23.41 -32.07
CA LEU A 504 -61.92 23.66 -30.90
C LEU A 504 -62.47 22.91 -29.67
N HIS A 505 -63.78 23.03 -29.42
CA HIS A 505 -64.45 22.37 -28.30
C HIS A 505 -64.34 20.84 -28.39
N GLU A 506 -64.70 20.24 -29.54
CA GLU A 506 -64.61 18.80 -29.76
C GLU A 506 -63.17 18.29 -29.61
N THR A 507 -62.18 19.01 -30.17
CA THR A 507 -60.77 18.63 -30.08
C THR A 507 -60.26 18.69 -28.64
N PHE A 508 -60.58 19.75 -27.88
CA PHE A 508 -60.16 19.88 -26.47
C PHE A 508 -60.85 18.90 -25.52
N LEU A 509 -62.04 18.39 -25.88
CA LEU A 509 -62.78 17.35 -25.17
C LEU A 509 -62.24 15.94 -25.47
N SER A 510 -61.94 15.65 -26.73
CA SER A 510 -61.53 14.32 -27.19
C SER A 510 -60.03 14.05 -27.05
N VAL A 511 -59.18 15.03 -27.35
CA VAL A 511 -57.72 14.90 -27.38
C VAL A 511 -57.10 15.64 -26.18
N PRO A 512 -56.43 14.92 -25.26
CA PRO A 512 -55.62 15.56 -24.22
C PRO A 512 -54.25 15.97 -24.77
N LEU A 513 -53.66 16.99 -24.19
CA LEU A 513 -52.23 17.25 -24.36
C LEU A 513 -51.43 16.27 -23.48
N PHE A 514 -50.32 15.76 -24.01
CA PHE A 514 -49.33 15.04 -23.22
C PHE A 514 -48.07 15.91 -23.06
N VAL A 515 -47.66 16.11 -21.82
CA VAL A 515 -46.42 16.80 -21.47
C VAL A 515 -45.46 15.77 -20.90
N GLU A 516 -44.31 15.64 -21.56
CA GLU A 516 -43.25 14.71 -21.22
C GLU A 516 -42.19 15.42 -20.36
N VAL A 517 -41.71 14.76 -19.30
CA VAL A 517 -40.58 15.22 -18.49
C VAL A 517 -39.35 14.43 -18.90
N TRP A 518 -38.35 15.10 -19.46
CA TRP A 518 -37.10 14.51 -19.94
C TRP A 518 -35.94 14.93 -19.04
N GLU A 519 -35.02 14.01 -18.78
CA GLU A 519 -33.72 14.28 -18.19
C GLU A 519 -32.66 14.52 -19.27
N ARG A 520 -31.83 15.54 -19.06
CA ARG A 520 -30.60 15.83 -19.80
C ARG A 520 -29.42 15.82 -18.85
N ASP A 521 -28.77 14.68 -18.73
CA ASP A 521 -27.44 14.62 -18.11
C ASP A 521 -26.41 15.32 -19.02
N ARG A 522 -25.35 15.88 -18.44
CA ARG A 522 -24.16 16.34 -19.18
C ARG A 522 -23.26 15.17 -19.60
N ASN A 523 -23.38 14.03 -18.95
CA ASN A 523 -22.54 12.85 -19.16
C ASN A 523 -23.14 11.84 -20.16
N LEU A 524 -24.43 11.95 -20.51
CA LEU A 524 -25.06 11.16 -21.57
C LEU A 524 -25.21 11.95 -22.87
N SER A 525 -24.95 11.28 -23.99
CA SER A 525 -25.14 11.83 -25.35
C SER A 525 -26.60 11.83 -25.85
N LYS A 526 -27.57 11.46 -25.01
CA LYS A 526 -28.99 11.34 -25.37
C LYS A 526 -29.90 11.51 -24.16
N ASP A 527 -30.89 12.40 -24.28
CA ASP A 527 -31.92 12.66 -23.27
C ASP A 527 -32.74 11.41 -22.95
N VAL A 528 -33.27 11.32 -21.72
CA VAL A 528 -34.06 10.19 -21.20
C VAL A 528 -35.44 10.64 -20.76
N LEU A 529 -36.51 9.93 -21.15
CA LEU A 529 -37.87 10.25 -20.70
C LEU A 529 -38.09 9.72 -19.27
N LEU A 530 -38.29 10.61 -18.30
CA LEU A 530 -38.61 10.23 -16.92
C LEU A 530 -40.10 9.90 -16.75
N GLY A 531 -40.99 10.63 -17.43
CA GLY A 531 -42.42 10.44 -17.24
C GLY A 531 -43.31 11.32 -18.10
N ILE A 532 -44.61 11.01 -18.06
CA ILE A 532 -45.63 11.65 -18.89
C ILE A 532 -46.76 12.17 -17.99
N CYS A 533 -47.26 13.34 -18.35
CA CYS A 533 -48.35 14.05 -17.70
C CYS A 533 -49.50 14.28 -18.71
N ARG A 534 -50.71 13.84 -18.38
CA ARG A 534 -51.92 14.03 -19.23
C ARG A 534 -52.66 15.30 -18.81
N LEU A 535 -52.74 16.27 -19.71
CA LEU A 535 -53.34 17.58 -19.53
C LEU A 535 -54.67 17.69 -20.30
N PRO A 536 -55.84 17.68 -19.64
CA PRO A 536 -57.14 17.77 -20.30
C PRO A 536 -57.47 19.23 -20.62
N LEU A 537 -57.38 19.62 -21.90
CA LEU A 537 -57.55 21.02 -22.32
C LEU A 537 -58.98 21.54 -22.12
N ALA A 538 -60.01 20.68 -22.21
CA ALA A 538 -61.42 21.05 -22.01
C ALA A 538 -61.73 21.84 -20.73
N LYS A 539 -60.94 21.72 -19.66
CA LYS A 539 -61.15 22.47 -18.40
C LYS A 539 -61.20 24.00 -18.61
N ILE A 540 -60.50 24.52 -19.62
CA ILE A 540 -60.51 25.95 -19.91
C ILE A 540 -61.81 26.44 -20.54
N LEU A 541 -62.51 25.60 -21.29
CA LEU A 541 -63.78 25.95 -21.95
C LEU A 541 -64.86 26.29 -20.90
N THR A 542 -64.77 25.68 -19.71
CA THR A 542 -65.62 25.93 -18.54
C THR A 542 -65.13 27.04 -17.60
N ALA A 543 -63.98 27.66 -17.87
CA ALA A 543 -63.47 28.76 -17.04
C ALA A 543 -64.19 30.08 -17.33
N GLU A 544 -64.10 31.06 -16.42
CA GLU A 544 -64.81 32.34 -16.56
C GLU A 544 -64.34 33.13 -17.80
N LYS A 545 -65.29 33.58 -18.64
CA LYS A 545 -65.04 34.43 -19.80
C LYS A 545 -64.93 35.89 -19.39
N THR A 546 -63.69 36.39 -19.28
CA THR A 546 -63.39 37.81 -19.11
C THR A 546 -63.29 38.50 -20.48
N ARG A 547 -63.76 39.74 -20.62
CA ARG A 547 -63.65 40.47 -21.90
C ARG A 547 -62.31 41.20 -21.98
N ILE A 548 -61.59 41.02 -23.08
CA ILE A 548 -60.33 41.71 -23.38
C ILE A 548 -60.52 42.65 -24.58
N VAL A 549 -59.68 43.67 -24.66
CA VAL A 549 -59.65 44.64 -25.76
C VAL A 549 -58.19 44.91 -26.10
N ASP A 550 -57.82 44.76 -27.37
CA ASP A 550 -56.50 45.18 -27.85
C ASP A 550 -56.52 46.63 -28.38
N SER A 551 -55.34 47.24 -28.32
CA SER A 551 -54.97 48.52 -28.94
C SER A 551 -55.37 48.68 -30.42
N SER A 552 -55.55 47.59 -31.16
CA SER A 552 -56.03 47.57 -32.56
C SER A 552 -57.56 47.58 -32.74
N ASN A 553 -58.35 47.80 -31.68
CA ASN A 553 -59.83 47.67 -31.61
C ASN A 553 -60.39 46.24 -31.61
N GLY A 554 -59.56 45.20 -31.58
CA GLY A 554 -60.01 43.82 -31.38
C GLY A 554 -60.69 43.63 -30.01
N ASN A 555 -61.98 43.26 -30.00
CA ASN A 555 -62.71 42.89 -28.77
C ASN A 555 -62.78 41.36 -28.69
N GLY A 556 -62.15 40.77 -27.66
CA GLY A 556 -62.08 39.33 -27.47
C GLY A 556 -62.54 38.84 -26.10
N TRP A 557 -62.49 37.52 -25.90
CA TRP A 557 -62.77 36.85 -24.63
C TRP A 557 -61.58 36.04 -24.16
N ARG A 558 -61.07 36.31 -22.96
CA ARG A 558 -60.02 35.54 -22.29
C ARG A 558 -60.62 34.62 -21.22
N GLN A 559 -60.29 33.34 -21.30
CA GLN A 559 -60.49 32.33 -20.27
C GLN A 559 -59.12 31.91 -19.73
N VAL A 560 -58.98 31.76 -18.42
CA VAL A 560 -57.73 31.30 -17.76
C VAL A 560 -58.04 30.11 -16.87
N HIS A 561 -57.23 29.06 -16.94
CA HIS A 561 -57.34 27.89 -16.08
C HIS A 561 -55.97 27.49 -15.52
N LYS A 562 -55.86 27.37 -14.19
CA LYS A 562 -54.68 26.84 -13.51
C LYS A 562 -54.97 25.43 -13.00
N ASP A 563 -54.05 24.50 -13.26
CA ASP A 563 -54.18 23.10 -12.89
C ASP A 563 -52.87 22.58 -12.26
N THR A 564 -52.97 21.58 -11.39
CA THR A 564 -51.80 20.88 -10.81
C THR A 564 -51.92 19.40 -11.12
N LEU A 565 -51.08 18.95 -12.04
CA LEU A 565 -51.13 17.65 -12.68
C LEU A 565 -50.13 16.69 -12.05
N VAL A 566 -50.38 15.39 -12.22
CA VAL A 566 -49.47 14.33 -11.77
C VAL A 566 -48.66 13.83 -12.96
N VAL A 567 -47.33 13.91 -12.84
CA VAL A 567 -46.40 13.23 -13.74
C VAL A 567 -46.32 11.76 -13.30
N SER A 568 -46.69 10.85 -14.20
CA SER A 568 -46.54 9.41 -13.99
C SER A 568 -45.23 8.96 -14.62
N SER A 569 -44.52 7.99 -14.02
CA SER A 569 -43.30 7.43 -14.61
C SER A 569 -43.56 6.90 -16.02
N ALA A 570 -42.52 6.92 -16.86
CA ALA A 570 -42.57 6.32 -18.19
C ALA A 570 -42.66 4.79 -18.13
N ASP A 571 -42.18 4.21 -17.03
CA ASP A 571 -42.10 2.78 -16.76
C ASP A 571 -43.47 2.16 -16.40
N GLU A 572 -43.59 0.85 -16.59
CA GLU A 572 -44.87 0.11 -16.54
C GLU A 572 -45.67 0.30 -15.24
N GLY A 573 -44.99 0.55 -14.12
CA GLY A 573 -45.61 0.79 -12.82
C GLY A 573 -46.39 2.11 -12.69
N LYS A 574 -46.28 3.05 -13.64
CA LYS A 574 -47.02 4.35 -13.68
C LYS A 574 -47.04 5.12 -12.36
N GLN A 575 -45.97 5.04 -11.58
CA GLN A 575 -45.90 5.65 -10.25
C GLN A 575 -45.86 7.19 -10.34
N LYS A 576 -46.37 7.87 -9.30
CA LYS A 576 -46.41 9.34 -9.24
C LYS A 576 -45.04 9.91 -8.90
N ILE A 577 -44.24 10.25 -9.91
CA ILE A 577 -42.86 10.72 -9.71
C ILE A 577 -42.80 12.21 -9.31
N ALA A 578 -43.64 13.05 -9.91
CA ALA A 578 -43.63 14.50 -9.73
C ALA A 578 -45.04 15.11 -9.88
N THR A 579 -45.19 16.37 -9.49
CA THR A 579 -46.37 17.18 -9.81
C THR A 579 -45.98 18.42 -10.62
N LEU A 580 -46.75 18.71 -11.66
CA LEU A 580 -46.53 19.80 -12.62
C LEU A 580 -47.66 20.82 -12.50
N THR A 581 -47.34 22.06 -12.19
CA THR A 581 -48.31 23.16 -12.17
C THR A 581 -48.31 23.85 -13.53
N VAL A 582 -49.48 23.99 -14.14
CA VAL A 582 -49.68 24.63 -15.45
C VAL A 582 -50.71 25.75 -15.36
N VAL A 583 -50.49 26.82 -16.13
CA VAL A 583 -51.53 27.81 -16.44
C VAL A 583 -51.83 27.73 -17.94
N LEU A 584 -53.11 27.68 -18.27
CA LEU A 584 -53.63 27.71 -19.63
C LEU A 584 -54.40 29.01 -19.83
N THR A 585 -54.23 29.66 -20.98
CA THR A 585 -55.06 30.80 -21.40
C THR A 585 -55.64 30.53 -22.78
N LEU A 586 -56.93 30.79 -22.97
CA LEU A 586 -57.60 30.76 -24.27
C LEU A 586 -58.18 32.16 -24.52
N GLU A 587 -57.79 32.75 -25.65
CA GLU A 587 -58.24 34.06 -26.10
C GLU A 587 -58.97 33.88 -27.43
N ASP A 588 -60.26 34.25 -27.45
CA ASP A 588 -61.14 34.22 -28.61
C ASP A 588 -61.28 35.66 -29.12
N TRP A 589 -60.62 35.98 -30.23
CA TRP A 589 -60.64 37.32 -30.85
C TRP A 589 -61.84 37.52 -31.79
N GLY A 590 -62.73 36.53 -31.89
CA GLY A 590 -63.88 36.55 -32.79
C GLY A 590 -63.58 36.00 -34.18
N ALA A 591 -64.61 36.02 -35.04
CA ALA A 591 -64.54 35.50 -36.40
C ALA A 591 -63.54 36.29 -37.29
N ILE A 592 -62.81 35.56 -38.13
CA ILE A 592 -61.83 36.10 -39.06
C ILE A 592 -62.58 36.64 -40.29
N HIS A 593 -62.70 37.96 -40.38
CA HIS A 593 -63.44 38.63 -41.45
C HIS A 593 -62.60 38.95 -42.69
N ASP A 594 -61.26 38.95 -42.59
CA ASP A 594 -60.36 39.36 -43.67
C ASP A 594 -59.69 38.18 -44.40
N GLN A 595 -59.99 38.05 -45.70
CA GLN A 595 -59.23 37.24 -46.65
C GLN A 595 -58.34 38.13 -47.54
N ARG A 596 -57.33 38.78 -46.95
CA ARG A 596 -56.19 39.37 -47.70
C ARG A 596 -54.93 39.52 -46.83
N ILE A 597 -53.80 39.07 -47.36
CA ILE A 597 -52.51 39.71 -47.09
C ILE A 597 -52.50 41.04 -47.87
N ILE A 598 -51.92 42.08 -47.28
CA ILE A 598 -52.02 43.46 -47.78
C ILE A 598 -51.44 43.60 -49.20
N LEU A 599 -52.31 44.01 -50.13
CA LEU A 599 -51.93 44.84 -51.27
C LEU A 599 -52.66 46.18 -51.13
N ASN A 600 -51.92 47.28 -51.20
CA ASN A 600 -52.51 48.61 -51.32
C ASN A 600 -53.16 48.73 -52.70
N ASP A 601 -54.46 48.94 -52.75
CA ASP A 601 -55.08 49.69 -53.84
C ASP A 601 -56.36 50.39 -53.39
N THR A 602 -56.56 51.62 -53.87
CA THR A 602 -57.62 52.52 -53.39
C THR A 602 -58.95 52.29 -54.09
N SER A 603 -60.04 52.12 -53.34
CA SER A 603 -61.39 52.53 -53.79
C SER A 603 -62.39 52.64 -52.63
N SER A 604 -63.37 53.54 -52.78
CA SER A 604 -64.42 53.82 -51.78
C SER A 604 -65.67 52.94 -51.97
N GLN A 605 -66.43 52.74 -50.90
CA GLN A 605 -67.67 51.96 -50.84
C GLN A 605 -68.81 52.53 -51.72
N VAL A 606 -69.62 51.67 -52.36
CA VAL A 606 -71.08 51.90 -52.57
C VAL A 606 -71.86 50.58 -52.62
N HIS A 607 -72.81 50.40 -51.67
CA HIS A 607 -74.02 49.55 -51.73
C HIS A 607 -75.09 50.24 -50.84
N SER A 608 -76.42 50.06 -50.96
CA SER A 608 -77.23 48.99 -51.57
C SER A 608 -78.64 49.45 -52.04
N VAL A 609 -79.12 48.89 -53.16
CA VAL A 609 -80.38 48.10 -53.37
C VAL A 609 -81.47 48.22 -52.25
N PRO A 610 -82.79 48.46 -52.52
CA PRO A 610 -83.62 47.55 -53.34
C PRO A 610 -84.81 48.08 -54.20
N GLN A 611 -85.35 47.14 -54.98
CA GLN A 611 -86.59 47.06 -55.78
C GLN A 611 -87.89 47.07 -54.91
N GLU A 612 -89.14 47.24 -55.39
CA GLU A 612 -89.72 47.29 -56.76
C GLU A 612 -91.12 47.98 -56.85
N ASN A 613 -91.58 48.30 -58.07
CA ASN A 613 -92.97 48.25 -58.65
C ASN A 613 -94.23 48.56 -57.77
N SER A 614 -95.30 49.26 -58.21
CA SER A 614 -95.83 49.52 -59.58
C SER A 614 -96.91 50.64 -59.72
N ASN A 615 -96.82 51.44 -60.79
CA ASN A 615 -97.87 51.92 -61.73
C ASN A 615 -99.17 52.73 -61.39
N THR A 616 -99.46 53.65 -62.35
CA THR A 616 -100.77 54.12 -62.91
C THR A 616 -101.67 55.17 -62.21
N ASN A 617 -101.41 56.45 -62.54
CA ASN A 617 -102.23 57.35 -63.40
C ASN A 617 -103.74 57.66 -63.14
N ALA A 618 -104.02 58.98 -63.25
CA ALA A 618 -105.12 59.63 -64.00
C ALA A 618 -106.45 60.09 -63.34
N ASN A 619 -106.44 61.38 -62.91
CA ASN A 619 -107.21 62.51 -63.52
C ASN A 619 -108.77 62.58 -63.48
N LYS A 620 -109.27 63.76 -63.02
CA LYS A 620 -110.47 64.52 -63.52
C LYS A 620 -111.89 63.98 -63.15
N LEU A 621 -112.98 64.78 -63.00
CA LEU A 621 -113.21 66.25 -62.84
C LEU A 621 -114.65 66.54 -62.29
N LYS A 622 -114.86 67.76 -61.77
CA LYS A 622 -116.10 68.60 -61.77
C LYS A 622 -117.44 68.13 -61.12
N ASN A 623 -117.84 68.92 -60.12
CA ASN A 623 -119.20 69.41 -59.78
C ASN A 623 -119.93 70.11 -60.97
N PRO A 624 -121.23 70.53 -60.85
CA PRO A 624 -122.32 70.15 -59.92
C PRO A 624 -123.70 69.97 -60.65
N GLU A 625 -124.81 69.79 -59.92
CA GLU A 625 -125.97 70.74 -59.95
C GLU A 625 -127.08 70.42 -58.92
N LYS A 626 -127.55 71.49 -58.24
CA LYS A 626 -128.85 71.77 -57.60
C LYS A 626 -129.46 70.80 -56.56
N ASP A 627 -129.98 71.43 -55.50
CA ASP A 627 -130.32 70.82 -54.22
C ASP A 627 -131.76 70.28 -54.13
N LEU A 628 -131.90 69.03 -53.66
CA LEU A 628 -133.17 68.37 -53.26
C LEU A 628 -133.53 68.65 -51.79
N ARG A 629 -133.07 69.77 -51.21
CA ARG A 629 -132.99 69.95 -49.73
C ARG A 629 -134.29 70.33 -49.01
N GLU A 630 -135.37 70.57 -49.72
CA GLU A 630 -136.64 71.04 -49.12
C GLU A 630 -137.70 69.92 -48.96
N THR A 631 -137.44 68.71 -49.47
CA THR A 631 -138.31 67.54 -49.27
C THR A 631 -138.13 66.94 -47.87
N LYS A 632 -139.22 66.48 -47.24
CA LYS A 632 -139.22 65.99 -45.84
C LYS A 632 -138.36 64.74 -45.64
N GLU A 633 -138.22 63.97 -46.71
CA GLU A 633 -137.38 62.78 -46.82
C GLU A 633 -135.89 63.13 -46.60
N TYR A 634 -135.46 64.33 -47.01
CA TYR A 634 -134.11 64.84 -46.77
C TYR A 634 -133.85 65.15 -45.29
N GLN A 635 -134.87 65.62 -44.55
CA GLN A 635 -134.75 65.88 -43.11
C GLN A 635 -134.57 64.56 -42.33
N VAL A 636 -135.37 63.53 -42.64
CA VAL A 636 -135.22 62.20 -42.02
C VAL A 636 -133.89 61.54 -42.41
N ALA A 637 -133.44 61.70 -43.66
CA ALA A 637 -132.13 61.23 -44.10
C ALA A 637 -130.98 61.93 -43.34
N MET A 638 -131.07 63.25 -43.14
CA MET A 638 -130.12 64.04 -42.36
C MET A 638 -130.06 63.58 -40.90
N GLU A 639 -131.19 63.35 -40.24
CA GLU A 639 -131.22 62.83 -38.86
C GLU A 639 -130.56 61.45 -38.75
N LEU A 640 -130.80 60.57 -39.72
CA LEU A 640 -130.14 59.26 -39.81
C LEU A 640 -128.63 59.37 -40.10
N GLU A 641 -128.21 60.36 -40.88
CA GLU A 641 -126.80 60.63 -41.17
C GLU A 641 -126.07 61.22 -39.95
N ILE A 642 -126.71 62.16 -39.24
CA ILE A 642 -126.23 62.69 -37.94
C ILE A 642 -126.11 61.56 -36.91
N TRP A 643 -127.09 60.65 -36.83
CA TRP A 643 -127.01 59.50 -35.92
C TRP A 643 -125.89 58.52 -36.32
N LYS A 644 -125.74 58.21 -37.61
CA LYS A 644 -124.65 57.34 -38.11
C LYS A 644 -123.28 57.95 -37.82
N GLU A 645 -123.10 59.24 -38.07
CA GLU A 645 -121.85 59.94 -37.80
C GLU A 645 -121.57 60.01 -36.28
N ALA A 646 -122.59 60.20 -35.43
CA ALA A 646 -122.45 60.13 -33.98
C ALA A 646 -122.05 58.72 -33.48
N GLN A 647 -122.55 57.64 -34.10
CA GLN A 647 -122.13 56.26 -33.77
C GLN A 647 -120.72 55.95 -34.30
N LYS A 648 -120.40 56.41 -35.51
CA LYS A 648 -119.05 56.33 -36.09
C LYS A 648 -118.03 57.06 -35.21
N GLN A 649 -118.34 58.26 -34.72
CA GLN A 649 -117.48 59.00 -33.79
C GLN A 649 -117.31 58.28 -32.45
N LYS A 650 -118.34 57.62 -31.92
CA LYS A 650 -118.20 56.75 -30.73
C LYS A 650 -117.23 55.59 -31.00
N PHE A 651 -117.41 54.87 -32.10
CA PHE A 651 -116.55 53.74 -32.47
C PHE A 651 -115.09 54.19 -32.73
N GLU A 652 -114.90 55.29 -33.45
CA GLU A 652 -113.59 55.91 -33.66
C GLU A 652 -112.92 56.30 -32.34
N ASN A 653 -113.67 56.87 -31.39
CA ASN A 653 -113.14 57.26 -30.09
C ASN A 653 -112.80 56.04 -29.22
N GLU A 654 -113.62 54.98 -29.23
CA GLU A 654 -113.28 53.70 -28.58
C GLU A 654 -112.04 53.04 -29.19
N LEU A 655 -111.88 53.08 -30.52
CA LEU A 655 -110.72 52.54 -31.21
C LEU A 655 -109.46 53.33 -30.83
N LYS A 656 -109.49 54.66 -30.96
CA LYS A 656 -108.40 55.56 -30.54
C LYS A 656 -108.04 55.36 -29.07
N GLN A 657 -109.03 55.15 -28.18
CA GLN A 657 -108.79 54.92 -26.76
C GLN A 657 -108.18 53.53 -26.48
N LYS A 658 -108.55 52.49 -27.25
CA LYS A 658 -107.89 51.17 -27.21
C LYS A 658 -106.45 51.26 -27.72
N GLU A 659 -106.20 51.92 -28.85
CA GLU A 659 -104.85 52.18 -29.39
C GLU A 659 -103.96 52.94 -28.40
N ILE A 660 -104.46 54.03 -27.81
CA ILE A 660 -103.76 54.80 -26.76
C ILE A 660 -103.46 53.93 -25.54
N SER A 661 -104.37 53.04 -25.13
CA SER A 661 -104.15 52.13 -24.00
C SER A 661 -103.05 51.09 -24.29
N TYR A 662 -103.04 50.53 -25.50
CA TYR A 662 -102.04 49.55 -25.94
C TYR A 662 -100.65 50.20 -26.09
N MET A 663 -100.58 51.36 -26.74
CA MET A 663 -99.34 52.14 -26.86
C MET A 663 -98.79 52.58 -25.50
N ARG A 664 -99.65 52.85 -24.50
CA ARG A 664 -99.21 53.15 -23.13
C ARG A 664 -98.56 51.92 -22.47
N VAL A 665 -99.18 50.75 -22.57
CA VAL A 665 -98.61 49.50 -22.03
C VAL A 665 -97.25 49.21 -22.65
N LEU A 666 -97.12 49.30 -23.97
CA LEU A 666 -95.83 49.13 -24.67
C LEU A 666 -94.78 50.17 -24.22
N ALA A 667 -95.17 51.44 -24.07
CA ALA A 667 -94.25 52.49 -23.61
C ALA A 667 -93.77 52.27 -22.17
N ASP A 668 -94.63 51.77 -21.28
CA ASP A 668 -94.26 51.51 -19.88
C ASP A 668 -93.48 50.19 -19.72
N GLU A 669 -93.75 49.17 -20.55
CA GLU A 669 -92.88 47.99 -20.69
C GLU A 669 -91.49 48.35 -21.24
N TRP A 670 -91.42 49.24 -22.23
CA TRP A 670 -90.14 49.70 -22.79
C TRP A 670 -89.33 50.45 -21.73
N LYS A 671 -89.94 51.43 -21.02
CA LYS A 671 -89.31 52.12 -19.89
C LYS A 671 -88.88 51.16 -18.77
N LYS A 672 -89.62 50.06 -18.55
CA LYS A 672 -89.23 49.04 -17.56
C LYS A 672 -87.94 48.34 -17.97
N ARG A 673 -87.89 47.78 -19.18
CA ARG A 673 -86.68 47.12 -19.71
C ARG A 673 -85.49 48.08 -19.82
N ASP A 674 -85.74 49.35 -20.11
CA ASP A 674 -84.68 50.35 -20.19
C ASP A 674 -84.06 50.68 -18.82
N ARG A 675 -84.88 50.87 -17.78
CA ARG A 675 -84.39 50.98 -16.39
C ARG A 675 -83.67 49.70 -15.93
N GLU A 676 -84.16 48.51 -16.30
CA GLU A 676 -83.50 47.23 -15.99
C GLU A 676 -82.09 47.16 -16.62
N ARG A 677 -81.93 47.60 -17.89
CA ARG A 677 -80.62 47.74 -18.54
C ARG A 677 -79.74 48.77 -17.86
N GLU A 678 -80.28 49.93 -17.50
CA GLU A 678 -79.54 51.00 -16.83
C GLU A 678 -78.98 50.55 -15.47
N VAL A 679 -79.76 49.78 -14.70
CA VAL A 679 -79.32 49.19 -13.42
C VAL A 679 -78.21 48.15 -13.63
N VAL A 680 -78.32 47.29 -14.64
CA VAL A 680 -77.27 46.31 -14.98
C VAL A 680 -75.98 47.02 -15.43
N LEU A 681 -76.08 48.08 -16.23
CA LEU A 681 -74.95 48.91 -16.65
C LEU A 681 -74.29 49.61 -15.46
N LYS A 682 -75.06 50.25 -14.57
CA LYS A 682 -74.53 50.89 -13.34
C LYS A 682 -73.83 49.88 -12.43
N LYS A 683 -74.39 48.68 -12.25
CA LYS A 683 -73.75 47.60 -11.51
C LYS A 683 -72.41 47.20 -12.16
N LYS A 684 -72.39 46.95 -13.47
CA LYS A 684 -71.15 46.57 -14.18
C LYS A 684 -70.09 47.68 -14.14
N LEU A 685 -70.47 48.95 -14.25
CA LEU A 685 -69.54 50.08 -14.04
C LEU A 685 -68.95 50.08 -12.63
N SER A 686 -69.74 49.82 -11.58
CA SER A 686 -69.21 49.73 -10.22
C SER A 686 -68.25 48.53 -10.01
N GLU A 687 -68.51 47.40 -10.66
CA GLU A 687 -67.62 46.23 -10.65
C GLU A 687 -66.30 46.52 -11.39
N TYR A 688 -66.34 47.20 -12.54
CA TYR A 688 -65.13 47.61 -13.27
C TYR A 688 -64.29 48.63 -12.48
N ASN A 689 -64.91 49.64 -11.85
CA ASN A 689 -64.17 50.61 -11.03
C ASN A 689 -63.46 49.93 -9.84
N GLN A 690 -64.12 48.99 -9.16
CA GLN A 690 -63.49 48.22 -8.07
C GLN A 690 -62.32 47.36 -8.59
N LEU A 691 -62.48 46.73 -9.75
CA LEU A 691 -61.40 45.96 -10.37
C LEU A 691 -60.22 46.88 -10.73
N GLU A 692 -60.49 48.08 -11.29
CA GLU A 692 -59.45 49.07 -11.60
C GLU A 692 -58.71 49.53 -10.34
N GLU A 693 -59.41 49.87 -9.24
CA GLU A 693 -58.78 50.23 -7.97
C GLU A 693 -57.87 49.11 -7.43
N THR A 694 -58.32 47.85 -7.48
CA THR A 694 -57.49 46.71 -7.06
C THR A 694 -56.27 46.50 -7.96
N LEU A 695 -56.40 46.72 -9.27
CA LEU A 695 -55.29 46.61 -10.23
C LEU A 695 -54.29 47.75 -10.04
N GLN A 696 -54.75 49.00 -9.91
CA GLN A 696 -53.91 50.15 -9.58
C GLN A 696 -53.15 49.95 -8.26
N LYS A 697 -53.77 49.32 -7.26
CA LYS A 697 -53.09 48.94 -6.01
C LYS A 697 -52.04 47.86 -6.24
N ALA A 698 -52.39 46.78 -6.95
CA ALA A 698 -51.46 45.69 -7.25
C ALA A 698 -50.21 46.17 -8.01
N LEU A 699 -50.36 47.10 -8.96
CA LEU A 699 -49.23 47.74 -9.66
C LEU A 699 -48.32 48.53 -8.71
N LYS A 700 -48.88 49.28 -7.76
CA LYS A 700 -48.10 50.02 -6.75
C LYS A 700 -47.36 49.07 -5.80
N ASP A 701 -48.01 47.99 -5.37
CA ASP A 701 -47.41 46.96 -4.51
C ASP A 701 -46.32 46.15 -5.25
N LEU A 702 -46.44 45.94 -6.56
CA LEU A 702 -45.41 45.32 -7.40
C LEU A 702 -44.20 46.23 -7.62
N ALA A 703 -44.41 47.49 -8.01
CA ALA A 703 -43.33 48.46 -8.21
C ALA A 703 -42.50 48.68 -6.93
N LYS A 704 -43.14 48.66 -5.75
CA LYS A 704 -42.44 48.69 -4.46
C LYS A 704 -41.58 47.45 -4.22
N LYS A 705 -42.09 46.25 -4.55
CA LYS A 705 -41.32 44.99 -4.42
C LYS A 705 -40.12 44.96 -5.37
N GLU A 706 -40.27 45.46 -6.59
CA GLU A 706 -39.19 45.61 -7.57
C GLU A 706 -38.09 46.55 -7.05
N GLN A 707 -38.47 47.69 -6.44
CA GLN A 707 -37.52 48.60 -5.79
C GLN A 707 -36.81 47.95 -4.58
N GLU A 708 -37.52 47.15 -3.78
CA GLU A 708 -36.93 46.41 -2.65
C GLU A 708 -36.00 45.26 -3.10
N LEU A 709 -36.31 44.58 -4.21
CA LEU A 709 -35.48 43.52 -4.79
C LEU A 709 -34.20 44.12 -5.39
N THR A 710 -34.31 45.14 -6.24
CA THR A 710 -33.15 45.81 -6.86
C THR A 710 -32.24 46.53 -5.86
N ALA A 711 -32.73 46.82 -4.64
CA ALA A 711 -31.90 47.24 -3.51
C ALA A 711 -31.09 46.07 -2.91
N LYS A 712 -31.74 44.94 -2.63
CA LYS A 712 -31.11 43.72 -2.09
C LYS A 712 -30.11 43.10 -3.05
N GLU A 713 -30.38 43.15 -4.35
CA GLU A 713 -29.43 42.69 -5.39
C GLU A 713 -28.12 43.50 -5.35
N LYS A 714 -28.20 44.83 -5.18
CA LYS A 714 -27.02 45.70 -5.04
C LYS A 714 -26.24 45.40 -3.76
N GLU A 715 -26.93 45.15 -2.65
CA GLU A 715 -26.33 44.73 -1.37
C GLU A 715 -25.58 43.39 -1.53
N VAL A 716 -26.21 42.38 -2.14
CA VAL A 716 -25.59 41.06 -2.41
C VAL A 716 -24.38 41.19 -3.33
N VAL A 717 -24.43 42.05 -4.35
CA VAL A 717 -23.28 42.33 -5.23
C VAL A 717 -22.14 43.02 -4.48
N GLN A 718 -22.43 43.97 -3.58
CA GLN A 718 -21.42 44.60 -2.73
C GLN A 718 -20.76 43.58 -1.79
N LEU A 719 -21.56 42.80 -1.04
CA LEU A 719 -21.07 41.74 -0.16
C LEU A 719 -20.19 40.72 -0.89
N ARG A 720 -20.59 40.29 -2.10
CA ARG A 720 -19.80 39.38 -2.94
C ARG A 720 -18.46 39.99 -3.37
N ASN A 721 -18.44 41.27 -3.73
CA ASN A 721 -17.21 41.97 -4.12
C ASN A 721 -16.24 42.13 -2.93
N ASP A 722 -16.75 42.44 -1.74
CA ASP A 722 -15.90 42.57 -0.54
C ASP A 722 -15.44 41.22 0.01
N GLN A 723 -16.24 40.16 -0.09
CA GLN A 723 -15.78 38.79 0.15
C GLN A 723 -14.66 38.37 -0.82
N ASN A 724 -14.77 38.74 -2.11
CA ASN A 724 -13.71 38.45 -3.08
C ASN A 724 -12.42 39.23 -2.77
N ARG A 725 -12.52 40.51 -2.38
CA ARG A 725 -11.38 41.33 -1.92
C ARG A 725 -10.72 40.76 -0.66
N GLU A 726 -11.50 40.24 0.29
CA GLU A 726 -10.95 39.52 1.45
C GLU A 726 -10.24 38.23 1.03
N HIS A 727 -10.81 37.47 0.09
CA HIS A 727 -10.19 36.24 -0.41
C HIS A 727 -8.87 36.51 -1.13
N GLU A 728 -8.83 37.52 -2.01
CA GLU A 728 -7.61 37.98 -2.69
C GLU A 728 -6.54 38.45 -1.69
N ARG A 729 -6.94 39.19 -0.64
CA ARG A 729 -6.02 39.61 0.43
C ARG A 729 -5.46 38.41 1.20
N LYS A 730 -6.31 37.48 1.64
CA LYS A 730 -5.90 36.26 2.35
C LYS A 730 -4.99 35.38 1.49
N LEU A 731 -5.23 35.32 0.17
CA LEU A 731 -4.36 34.64 -0.79
C LEU A 731 -2.98 35.33 -0.90
N ALA A 732 -2.93 36.66 -0.91
CA ALA A 732 -1.68 37.42 -0.95
C ALA A 732 -0.88 37.26 0.37
N GLU A 733 -1.54 37.41 1.51
CA GLU A 733 -0.95 37.19 2.84
C GLU A 733 -0.41 35.76 3.00
N MET A 734 -1.13 34.75 2.50
CA MET A 734 -0.67 33.35 2.51
C MET A 734 0.55 33.14 1.61
N LYS A 735 0.56 33.72 0.39
CA LYS A 735 1.72 33.66 -0.51
C LYS A 735 2.96 34.31 0.10
N GLU A 736 2.82 35.50 0.68
CA GLU A 736 3.94 36.20 1.32
C GLU A 736 4.46 35.42 2.56
N ALA A 737 3.55 34.87 3.38
CA ALA A 737 3.94 34.02 4.50
C ALA A 737 4.64 32.72 4.04
N SER A 738 4.21 32.13 2.93
CA SER A 738 4.86 30.96 2.32
C SER A 738 6.25 31.30 1.80
N GLN A 739 6.43 32.47 1.16
CA GLN A 739 7.73 32.90 0.65
C GLN A 739 8.71 33.17 1.79
N ARG A 740 8.31 33.94 2.82
CA ARG A 740 9.15 34.15 4.02
C ARG A 740 9.55 32.84 4.70
N LEU A 741 8.64 31.86 4.76
CA LEU A 741 8.94 30.53 5.32
C LEU A 741 9.90 29.72 4.44
N GLN A 742 9.85 29.88 3.12
CA GLN A 742 10.81 29.29 2.19
C GLN A 742 12.20 29.93 2.38
N ASP A 743 12.27 31.27 2.44
CA ASP A 743 13.51 32.02 2.65
C ASP A 743 14.16 31.65 4.01
N ASP A 744 13.37 31.56 5.10
CA ASP A 744 13.81 31.06 6.41
C ASP A 744 14.38 29.63 6.34
N CYS A 745 13.76 28.76 5.52
CA CYS A 745 14.21 27.38 5.36
C CYS A 745 15.50 27.29 4.52
N GLU A 746 15.62 28.08 3.44
CA GLU A 746 16.84 28.15 2.63
C GLU A 746 18.01 28.74 3.43
N HIS A 747 17.79 29.82 4.18
CA HIS A 747 18.79 30.38 5.09
C HIS A 747 19.25 29.35 6.13
N ARG A 748 18.33 28.59 6.74
CA ARG A 748 18.68 27.51 7.68
C ARG A 748 19.45 26.37 7.01
N ILE A 749 19.07 25.96 5.80
CA ILE A 749 19.83 24.95 5.01
C ILE A 749 21.25 25.46 4.74
N GLN A 750 21.41 26.74 4.41
CA GLN A 750 22.72 27.34 4.16
C GLN A 750 23.58 27.42 5.44
N LEU A 751 22.98 27.72 6.60
CA LEU A 751 23.68 27.66 7.89
C LEU A 751 24.15 26.24 8.24
N GLU A 752 23.31 25.21 8.04
CA GLU A 752 23.73 23.82 8.29
C GLU A 752 24.78 23.34 7.27
N ARG A 753 24.75 23.81 6.02
CA ARG A 753 25.82 23.56 5.03
C ARG A 753 27.17 24.14 5.48
N VAL A 754 27.18 25.38 5.98
CA VAL A 754 28.42 26.01 6.51
C VAL A 754 28.97 25.19 7.68
N LYS A 755 28.14 24.85 8.68
CA LYS A 755 28.56 23.98 9.80
C LYS A 755 29.07 22.61 9.33
N THR A 756 28.42 22.02 8.33
CA THR A 756 28.85 20.72 7.78
C THR A 756 30.25 20.84 7.18
N SER A 757 30.51 21.89 6.42
CA SER A 757 31.85 22.20 5.87
C SER A 757 32.90 22.45 6.96
N GLU A 758 32.54 23.15 8.05
CA GLU A 758 33.42 23.33 9.22
C GLU A 758 33.75 21.99 9.90
N TYR A 759 32.76 21.10 10.09
CA TYR A 759 32.97 19.76 10.65
C TYR A 759 33.77 18.85 9.72
N GLU A 760 33.54 18.89 8.40
CA GLU A 760 34.34 18.17 7.40
C GLU A 760 35.81 18.64 7.42
N GLY A 761 36.04 19.94 7.60
CA GLY A 761 37.37 20.51 7.79
C GLY A 761 38.05 20.03 9.09
N LEU A 762 37.30 19.92 10.19
CA LEU A 762 37.82 19.37 11.46
C LEU A 762 38.10 17.86 11.36
N VAL A 763 37.20 17.07 10.78
CA VAL A 763 37.39 15.63 10.54
C VAL A 763 38.61 15.40 9.64
N SER A 764 38.81 16.23 8.62
CA SER A 764 39.98 16.15 7.74
C SER A 764 41.29 16.40 8.50
N LYS A 765 41.33 17.40 9.38
CA LYS A 765 42.48 17.68 10.26
C LYS A 765 42.77 16.51 11.20
N TYR A 766 41.78 16.02 11.94
CA TYR A 766 41.98 14.89 12.86
C TYR A 766 42.38 13.60 12.14
N LYS A 767 41.87 13.36 10.93
CA LYS A 767 42.29 12.22 10.09
C LYS A 767 43.75 12.34 9.66
N GLN A 768 44.25 13.55 9.39
CA GLN A 768 45.66 13.79 9.09
C GLN A 768 46.56 13.65 10.32
N GLU A 769 46.14 14.17 11.48
CA GLU A 769 46.82 13.99 12.77
C GLU A 769 46.92 12.50 13.15
N LEU A 770 45.87 11.70 12.90
CA LEU A 770 45.87 10.26 13.09
C LEU A 770 46.89 9.57 12.18
N LEU A 771 46.88 9.87 10.87
CA LEU A 771 47.86 9.31 9.92
C LEU A 771 49.31 9.66 10.30
N ASP A 772 49.56 10.87 10.80
CA ASP A 772 50.89 11.29 11.25
C ASP A 772 51.25 10.72 12.64
N ALA A 773 50.28 10.31 13.45
CA ALA A 773 50.52 9.47 14.64
C ALA A 773 50.83 8.01 14.26
N GLU A 774 50.11 7.42 13.31
CA GLU A 774 50.35 6.06 12.80
C GLU A 774 51.74 5.94 12.14
N LYS A 775 52.17 6.95 11.36
CA LYS A 775 53.55 7.01 10.82
C LYS A 775 54.60 7.02 11.93
N ARG A 776 54.40 7.80 13.00
CA ARG A 776 55.32 7.84 14.16
C ARG A 776 55.33 6.51 14.92
N TYR A 777 54.17 5.90 15.14
CA TYR A 777 54.07 4.59 15.80
C TYR A 777 54.73 3.48 14.98
N THR A 778 54.51 3.45 13.66
CA THR A 778 55.14 2.45 12.78
C THR A 778 56.64 2.67 12.58
N ALA A 779 57.15 3.89 12.72
CA ALA A 779 58.59 4.16 12.82
C ALA A 779 59.17 3.60 14.13
N LEU A 780 58.59 3.99 15.28
CA LEU A 780 59.04 3.54 16.60
C LEU A 780 58.95 2.01 16.76
N SER A 781 57.94 1.36 16.16
CA SER A 781 57.81 -0.10 16.13
C SER A 781 58.93 -0.80 15.34
N LYS A 782 59.42 -0.17 14.25
CA LYS A 782 60.61 -0.65 13.51
C LYS A 782 61.88 -0.48 14.33
N GLU A 783 62.07 0.68 14.95
CA GLU A 783 63.20 0.94 15.85
C GLU A 783 63.25 -0.06 17.02
N PHE A 784 62.09 -0.34 17.64
CA PHE A 784 61.98 -1.35 18.70
C PHE A 784 62.26 -2.78 18.19
N SER A 785 61.85 -3.12 16.97
CA SER A 785 62.18 -4.42 16.37
C SER A 785 63.69 -4.56 16.14
N ILE A 786 64.35 -3.51 15.64
CA ILE A 786 65.81 -3.47 15.44
C ILE A 786 66.54 -3.57 16.79
N PHE A 787 66.09 -2.84 17.81
CA PHE A 787 66.65 -2.91 19.17
C PHE A 787 66.54 -4.33 19.76
N LYS A 788 65.40 -5.01 19.57
CA LYS A 788 65.19 -6.38 20.02
C LYS A 788 66.07 -7.40 19.29
N GLU A 789 66.34 -7.18 18.01
CA GLU A 789 67.29 -7.99 17.23
C GLU A 789 68.74 -7.76 17.71
N GLN A 790 69.12 -6.51 18.01
CA GLN A 790 70.40 -6.15 18.61
C GLN A 790 70.59 -6.75 20.01
N GLU A 791 69.58 -6.73 20.89
CA GLU A 791 69.57 -7.45 22.17
C GLU A 791 69.89 -8.95 22.00
N ASN A 792 69.18 -9.63 21.09
CA ASN A 792 69.38 -11.06 20.80
C ASN A 792 70.77 -11.37 20.20
N SER A 793 71.43 -10.38 19.59
CA SER A 793 72.77 -10.51 19.00
C SER A 793 73.93 -10.41 19.99
N LYS A 794 73.67 -9.97 21.23
CA LYS A 794 74.70 -9.70 22.26
C LYS A 794 75.59 -10.92 22.50
N PRO A 795 76.89 -10.73 22.81
CA PRO A 795 77.81 -11.85 23.09
C PRO A 795 77.33 -12.68 24.29
N GLU A 796 76.70 -12.07 25.28
CA GLU A 796 76.04 -12.75 26.42
C GLU A 796 75.10 -13.88 25.98
N VAL A 797 74.20 -13.60 25.01
CA VAL A 797 73.21 -14.58 24.52
C VAL A 797 73.88 -15.69 23.71
N ARG A 798 74.94 -15.36 22.95
CA ARG A 798 75.74 -16.34 22.21
C ARG A 798 76.51 -17.26 23.16
N LEU A 799 77.18 -16.70 24.18
CA LEU A 799 77.85 -17.43 25.24
C LEU A 799 76.87 -18.30 26.03
N GLN A 800 75.64 -17.82 26.31
CA GLN A 800 74.60 -18.64 26.93
C GLN A 800 74.23 -19.86 26.06
N SER A 801 74.17 -19.70 24.74
CA SER A 801 73.93 -20.82 23.81
C SER A 801 75.12 -21.79 23.71
N GLU A 802 76.35 -21.28 23.75
CA GLU A 802 77.58 -22.06 23.74
C GLU A 802 77.77 -22.85 25.05
N ILE A 803 77.49 -22.22 26.20
CA ILE A 803 77.44 -22.87 27.53
C ILE A 803 76.41 -24.00 27.54
N ASN A 804 75.24 -23.82 26.93
CA ASN A 804 74.24 -24.88 26.83
C ASN A 804 74.73 -26.06 25.97
N ILE A 805 75.39 -25.80 24.83
CA ILE A 805 75.99 -26.84 23.97
C ILE A 805 77.08 -27.61 24.74
N LEU A 806 78.04 -26.88 25.33
CA LEU A 806 79.14 -27.46 26.11
C LEU A 806 78.64 -28.24 27.35
N THR A 807 77.51 -27.85 27.93
CA THR A 807 76.87 -28.59 29.03
C THR A 807 76.31 -29.94 28.55
N VAL A 808 75.71 -30.00 27.35
CA VAL A 808 75.25 -31.27 26.76
C VAL A 808 76.44 -32.16 26.38
N GLU A 809 77.49 -31.61 25.77
CA GLU A 809 78.71 -32.35 25.43
C GLU A 809 79.40 -32.92 26.68
N LYS A 810 79.47 -32.13 27.76
CA LYS A 810 79.98 -32.59 29.07
C LYS A 810 79.20 -33.81 29.57
N VAL A 811 77.87 -33.77 29.57
CA VAL A 811 77.02 -34.89 30.02
C VAL A 811 77.22 -36.14 29.15
N GLU A 812 77.43 -35.98 27.84
CA GLU A 812 77.82 -37.11 26.99
C GLU A 812 79.20 -37.69 27.35
N LEU A 813 80.19 -36.84 27.63
CA LEU A 813 81.55 -37.27 27.99
C LEU A 813 81.58 -37.97 29.35
N GLU A 814 80.83 -37.48 30.34
CA GLU A 814 80.64 -38.13 31.64
C GLU A 814 79.99 -39.53 31.48
N LYS A 815 78.98 -39.65 30.61
CA LYS A 815 78.34 -40.94 30.27
C LYS A 815 79.29 -41.90 29.54
N LYS A 816 80.16 -41.39 28.65
CA LYS A 816 81.22 -42.17 27.98
C LYS A 816 82.27 -42.65 28.98
N LEU A 817 82.65 -41.81 29.95
CA LEU A 817 83.60 -42.15 31.03
C LEU A 817 83.05 -43.23 31.98
N ASP A 818 81.81 -43.10 32.44
CA ASP A 818 81.14 -44.11 33.30
C ASP A 818 81.07 -45.49 32.61
N ASN A 819 80.69 -45.54 31.33
CA ASN A 819 80.73 -46.77 30.54
C ASN A 819 82.14 -47.37 30.42
N ALA A 820 83.17 -46.55 30.26
CA ALA A 820 84.57 -47.01 30.25
C ALA A 820 85.02 -47.53 31.62
N LEU A 821 84.62 -46.89 32.73
CA LEU A 821 84.89 -47.36 34.10
C LEU A 821 84.20 -48.69 34.41
N LYS A 822 82.92 -48.84 34.05
CA LYS A 822 82.18 -50.11 34.16
C LYS A 822 82.87 -51.22 33.36
N SER A 823 83.31 -50.93 32.14
CA SER A 823 84.06 -51.86 31.29
C SER A 823 85.41 -52.26 31.92
N LYS A 824 86.17 -51.30 32.46
CA LYS A 824 87.43 -51.52 33.19
C LYS A 824 87.24 -52.40 34.42
N ILE A 825 86.16 -52.20 35.18
CA ILE A 825 85.80 -53.03 36.33
C ILE A 825 85.49 -54.46 35.88
N HIS A 826 84.70 -54.64 34.82
CA HIS A 826 84.40 -55.97 34.25
C HIS A 826 85.68 -56.70 33.81
N TYR A 827 86.57 -56.06 33.04
CA TYR A 827 87.84 -56.68 32.65
C TYR A 827 88.74 -57.02 33.85
N LYS A 828 88.80 -56.16 34.88
CA LYS A 828 89.52 -56.47 36.13
C LYS A 828 88.95 -57.71 36.83
N GLN A 829 87.62 -57.87 36.85
CA GLN A 829 86.97 -59.07 37.41
C GLN A 829 87.29 -60.33 36.58
N GLN A 830 87.22 -60.26 35.25
CA GLN A 830 87.53 -61.40 34.38
C GLN A 830 89.00 -61.81 34.48
N TRP A 831 89.93 -60.86 34.52
CA TRP A 831 91.36 -61.13 34.77
C TRP A 831 91.58 -61.78 36.15
N GLY A 832 90.89 -61.30 37.18
CA GLY A 832 90.91 -61.90 38.52
C GLY A 832 90.33 -63.33 38.59
N ARG A 833 89.41 -63.69 37.69
CA ARG A 833 88.92 -65.08 37.53
C ARG A 833 89.95 -65.94 36.80
N ALA A 834 90.50 -65.47 35.69
CA ALA A 834 91.54 -66.17 34.94
C ALA A 834 92.77 -66.48 35.80
N LEU A 835 93.24 -65.51 36.59
CA LEU A 835 94.38 -65.68 37.50
C LEU A 835 94.11 -66.75 38.58
N LYS A 836 92.87 -66.87 39.07
CA LYS A 836 92.48 -67.93 40.02
C LYS A 836 92.48 -69.31 39.38
N GLU A 837 92.01 -69.44 38.14
CA GLU A 837 92.06 -70.73 37.44
C GLU A 837 93.49 -71.13 37.03
N VAL A 838 94.36 -70.18 36.65
CA VAL A 838 95.80 -70.44 36.46
C VAL A 838 96.46 -70.92 37.77
N ALA A 839 96.15 -70.29 38.91
CA ALA A 839 96.64 -70.74 40.21
C ALA A 839 96.11 -72.15 40.59
N ARG A 840 94.84 -72.43 40.30
CA ARG A 840 94.22 -73.75 40.50
C ARG A 840 94.86 -74.84 39.64
N LEU A 841 95.13 -74.55 38.36
CA LEU A 841 95.80 -75.46 37.43
C LEU A 841 97.22 -75.77 37.91
N LYS A 842 98.01 -74.74 38.28
CA LYS A 842 99.36 -74.90 38.84
C LYS A 842 99.37 -75.71 40.14
N HIS A 843 98.39 -75.51 41.02
CA HIS A 843 98.26 -76.30 42.23
C HIS A 843 97.92 -77.78 41.93
N ARG A 844 96.97 -78.03 41.00
CA ARG A 844 96.63 -79.39 40.55
C ARG A 844 97.85 -80.12 39.97
N GLU A 845 98.61 -79.45 39.10
CA GLU A 845 99.85 -79.97 38.52
C GLU A 845 100.87 -80.34 39.60
N GLN A 846 101.11 -79.44 40.57
CA GLN A 846 102.02 -79.66 41.68
C GLN A 846 101.62 -80.86 42.56
N VAL A 847 100.31 -81.10 42.74
CA VAL A 847 99.79 -82.29 43.46
C VAL A 847 100.06 -83.57 42.65
N THR A 848 99.83 -83.59 41.34
CA THR A 848 100.18 -84.75 40.49
C THR A 848 101.68 -85.04 40.47
N ALA A 849 102.53 -84.01 40.37
CA ALA A 849 103.98 -84.18 40.40
C ALA A 849 104.46 -84.75 41.76
N LYS A 850 103.90 -84.28 42.89
CA LYS A 850 104.15 -84.87 44.21
C LYS A 850 103.69 -86.33 44.32
N ALA A 851 102.57 -86.69 43.68
CA ALA A 851 102.06 -88.06 43.67
C ALA A 851 102.98 -89.00 42.86
N GLN A 852 103.46 -88.57 41.68
CA GLN A 852 104.44 -89.33 40.89
C GLN A 852 105.75 -89.51 41.66
N LEU A 853 106.28 -88.44 42.27
CA LEU A 853 107.46 -88.52 43.15
C LEU A 853 107.24 -89.43 44.35
N LYS A 854 106.02 -89.56 44.89
CA LYS A 854 105.75 -90.56 45.93
C LYS A 854 105.80 -91.97 45.35
N LYS A 855 105.10 -92.24 44.24
CA LYS A 855 105.09 -93.57 43.62
C LYS A 855 106.50 -94.10 43.31
N GLN A 856 107.40 -93.24 42.79
CA GLN A 856 108.80 -93.59 42.56
C GLN A 856 109.60 -93.87 43.84
N GLN A 857 109.23 -93.27 44.97
CA GLN A 857 109.83 -93.57 46.28
C GLN A 857 109.39 -94.94 46.78
N ASP A 858 108.07 -95.20 46.72
CA ASP A 858 107.46 -96.45 47.15
C ASP A 858 108.00 -97.63 46.29
N GLU A 859 108.24 -97.41 44.98
CA GLU A 859 108.91 -98.35 44.07
C GLU A 859 110.40 -98.58 44.43
N LEU A 860 111.13 -97.54 44.82
CA LEU A 860 112.53 -97.64 45.28
C LEU A 860 112.68 -98.41 46.60
N GLU A 861 111.74 -98.22 47.54
CA GLU A 861 111.70 -98.97 48.80
C GLU A 861 111.35 -100.44 48.57
N GLN A 862 110.49 -100.77 47.61
CA GLN A 862 110.25 -102.14 47.17
C GLN A 862 111.51 -102.82 46.60
N ILE A 863 112.35 -102.09 45.87
CA ILE A 863 113.62 -102.61 45.34
C ILE A 863 114.63 -102.82 46.49
N LYS A 864 114.70 -101.91 47.47
CA LYS A 864 115.54 -102.11 48.67
C LYS A 864 115.16 -103.36 49.47
N LEU A 865 113.86 -103.60 49.70
CA LEU A 865 113.39 -104.82 50.38
C LEU A 865 113.81 -106.10 49.63
N ARG A 866 113.73 -106.09 48.29
CA ARG A 866 114.18 -107.22 47.46
C ARG A 866 115.69 -107.44 47.52
N TYR A 867 116.48 -106.38 47.68
CA TYR A 867 117.94 -106.49 47.79
C TYR A 867 118.35 -107.12 49.11
N LEU A 868 117.82 -106.62 50.23
CA LEU A 868 118.09 -107.17 51.58
C LEU A 868 117.68 -108.66 51.68
N ALA A 869 116.51 -109.03 51.16
CA ALA A 869 116.05 -110.41 51.11
C ALA A 869 116.86 -111.33 50.16
N ASN A 870 117.76 -110.77 49.34
CA ASN A 870 118.73 -111.53 48.56
C ASN A 870 120.11 -111.58 49.24
N GLU A 871 120.46 -110.57 50.03
CA GLU A 871 121.69 -110.50 50.83
C GLU A 871 121.68 -111.56 51.94
N GLU A 872 120.56 -111.68 52.69
CA GLU A 872 120.32 -112.78 53.64
C GLU A 872 120.34 -114.17 52.99
N LYS A 873 120.15 -114.24 51.67
CA LYS A 873 120.13 -115.50 50.91
C LYS A 873 121.52 -115.92 50.41
N GLU A 874 122.47 -115.00 50.36
CA GLU A 874 123.88 -115.32 50.09
C GLU A 874 124.65 -115.65 51.39
N SER A 875 124.35 -115.00 52.52
CA SER A 875 124.97 -115.37 53.82
C SER A 875 124.68 -116.83 54.19
N ILE A 876 123.42 -117.27 54.07
CA ILE A 876 123.01 -118.67 54.29
C ILE A 876 123.73 -119.68 53.37
N LYS A 877 124.35 -119.23 52.25
CA LYS A 877 125.24 -120.08 51.44
C LYS A 877 126.70 -120.07 51.93
N SER A 878 127.20 -118.95 52.44
CA SER A 878 128.55 -118.86 53.04
C SER A 878 128.65 -119.80 54.24
N ASP A 879 127.73 -119.66 55.19
CA ASP A 879 127.64 -120.49 56.40
C ASP A 879 127.65 -122.00 56.08
N LYS A 880 127.03 -122.38 54.95
CA LYS A 880 126.94 -123.77 54.48
C LYS A 880 128.21 -124.29 53.82
N LEU A 881 129.03 -123.41 53.23
CA LEU A 881 130.36 -123.75 52.71
C LEU A 881 131.39 -123.85 53.85
N GLU A 882 131.33 -122.94 54.81
CA GLU A 882 132.23 -122.91 55.98
C GLU A 882 132.12 -124.19 56.82
N LEU A 883 130.91 -124.71 57.02
CA LEU A 883 130.68 -126.01 57.70
C LEU A 883 131.32 -127.23 57.00
N GLU A 884 131.49 -127.20 55.67
CA GLU A 884 132.14 -128.28 54.92
C GLU A 884 133.68 -128.16 54.96
N VAL A 885 134.21 -126.96 55.19
CA VAL A 885 135.66 -126.71 55.40
C VAL A 885 136.08 -127.13 56.81
N ILE A 886 135.36 -126.69 57.85
CA ILE A 886 135.64 -127.00 59.27
C ILE A 886 135.71 -128.52 59.52
N LYS A 887 134.87 -129.29 58.83
CA LYS A 887 134.82 -130.76 58.83
C LYS A 887 136.09 -131.44 58.30
N ASN A 888 136.85 -130.77 57.43
CA ASN A 888 138.12 -131.25 56.89
C ASN A 888 139.32 -130.81 57.76
N GLU A 889 139.26 -129.63 58.35
CA GLU A 889 140.33 -129.11 59.24
C GLU A 889 140.43 -129.90 60.55
N LEU A 890 139.29 -130.33 61.11
CA LEU A 890 139.19 -131.22 62.28
C LEU A 890 139.93 -132.57 62.13
N ASN A 891 140.28 -133.00 60.91
CA ASN A 891 141.00 -134.26 60.66
C ASN A 891 142.53 -134.11 60.54
N LYS A 892 143.08 -132.88 60.62
CA LYS A 892 144.55 -132.68 60.66
C LYS A 892 145.07 -131.90 61.86
N ILE A 893 144.23 -131.11 62.55
CA ILE A 893 144.57 -130.59 63.90
C ILE A 893 144.39 -131.70 64.95
N ARG A 894 145.16 -132.78 64.78
CA ARG A 894 145.49 -133.81 65.77
C ARG A 894 147.01 -134.01 65.89
N LEU A 895 147.79 -133.33 65.05
CA LEU A 895 149.24 -133.25 65.10
C LEU A 895 149.63 -131.77 65.08
N ALA A 896 149.77 -131.19 66.28
CA ALA A 896 150.08 -129.77 66.55
C ALA A 896 148.98 -128.77 66.10
N GLU A 897 148.38 -127.93 66.94
CA GLU A 897 148.61 -127.65 68.38
C GLU A 897 150.06 -127.32 68.79
N GLU A 898 150.82 -126.76 67.85
CA GLU A 898 151.83 -125.79 68.24
C GLU A 898 151.15 -124.44 68.45
N GLN A 899 151.52 -123.80 69.56
CA GLN A 899 152.02 -122.43 69.63
C GLN A 899 151.66 -121.50 68.45
N LYS A 900 151.06 -120.31 68.66
CA LYS A 900 150.99 -119.52 69.89
C LYS A 900 149.93 -118.40 69.76
N GLN A 901 149.28 -118.01 70.85
CA GLN A 901 149.47 -116.72 71.53
C GLN A 901 149.49 -115.50 70.57
N GLN A 902 148.44 -114.66 70.49
CA GLN A 902 147.87 -113.74 71.50
C GLN A 902 148.34 -112.28 71.27
N GLN A 903 147.71 -111.33 71.98
CA GLN A 903 148.34 -110.06 72.45
C GLN A 903 148.58 -108.97 71.35
N PRO A 904 148.99 -107.72 71.70
CA PRO A 904 148.13 -106.78 72.41
C PRO A 904 148.25 -105.31 71.91
N GLN A 905 147.92 -104.38 72.81
CA GLN A 905 147.99 -102.91 72.79
C GLN A 905 149.16 -102.21 72.03
N GLN A 906 148.77 -101.14 71.31
CA GLN A 906 149.34 -99.76 71.29
C GLN A 906 150.54 -99.33 70.39
N GLN A 907 150.32 -98.16 69.73
CA GLN A 907 151.26 -97.10 69.24
C GLN A 907 152.28 -97.49 68.11
N GLN A 908 152.44 -96.78 66.98
CA GLN A 908 152.84 -95.36 66.81
C GLN A 908 152.67 -94.80 65.35
N GLN A 909 152.62 -93.45 65.25
CA GLN A 909 153.20 -92.54 64.22
C GLN A 909 152.97 -92.59 62.67
N GLN A 910 152.68 -91.39 62.14
CA GLN A 910 153.18 -90.72 60.90
C GLN A 910 152.68 -91.04 59.45
N GLN A 911 152.17 -89.96 58.79
CA GLN A 911 152.56 -89.41 57.45
C GLN A 911 152.22 -90.20 56.14
N GLN A 912 152.08 -89.62 54.92
CA GLN A 912 152.01 -88.22 54.39
C GLN A 912 151.40 -88.18 52.95
N GLN A 913 150.72 -87.06 52.55
CA GLN A 913 150.68 -86.41 51.20
C GLN A 913 150.13 -87.20 49.93
N GLN A 914 149.68 -86.60 48.80
CA GLN A 914 149.48 -85.20 48.34
C GLN A 914 148.46 -85.04 47.16
N HIS A 915 148.00 -83.78 46.92
CA HIS A 915 147.52 -83.12 45.67
C HIS A 915 146.24 -83.52 44.85
N LEU A 916 145.27 -82.56 44.80
CA LEU A 916 144.65 -81.86 43.62
C LEU A 916 144.05 -82.63 42.40
N LEU A 917 143.02 -82.17 41.64
CA LEU A 917 142.24 -80.90 41.54
C LEU A 917 140.87 -81.12 40.79
N ASN A 918 139.89 -80.21 41.01
CA ASN A 918 138.92 -79.64 40.02
C ASN A 918 137.41 -80.07 39.96
N GLN A 919 136.58 -79.05 39.66
CA GLN A 919 135.23 -78.96 39.01
C GLN A 919 133.96 -79.77 39.40
N GLN A 920 132.98 -79.04 39.95
CA GLN A 920 131.57 -78.80 39.53
C GLN A 920 130.50 -79.91 39.26
N HIS A 921 129.26 -79.53 39.70
CA HIS A 921 127.91 -79.79 39.14
C HIS A 921 127.02 -81.00 39.54
N SER A 922 126.03 -80.68 40.40
CA SER A 922 124.56 -80.77 40.15
C SER A 922 123.68 -81.82 40.89
N SER A 923 122.38 -81.48 40.97
CA SER A 923 121.20 -82.35 41.22
C SER A 923 121.04 -82.96 42.64
N GLN A 924 120.18 -82.45 43.51
CA GLN A 924 118.69 -82.56 43.58
C GLN A 924 118.14 -83.87 44.20
N VAL A 925 117.27 -83.73 45.22
CA VAL A 925 115.84 -84.14 45.22
C VAL A 925 115.15 -83.64 46.50
N ILE A 926 113.82 -83.54 46.52
CA ILE A 926 112.98 -82.82 47.52
C ILE A 926 111.95 -83.77 48.15
N LYS A 927 111.60 -83.57 49.44
CA LYS A 927 110.22 -83.84 49.95
C LYS A 927 109.90 -83.22 51.32
N ASN A 928 108.74 -82.55 51.38
CA ASN A 928 107.76 -82.51 52.48
C ASN A 928 108.15 -82.03 53.90
N GLN A 929 107.21 -81.77 54.83
CA GLN A 929 105.96 -80.96 54.78
C GLN A 929 105.48 -80.74 56.25
N MET A 930 104.50 -79.85 56.49
CA MET A 930 104.06 -79.34 57.81
C MET A 930 105.08 -78.38 58.47
N GLY A 931 104.68 -77.42 59.32
CA GLY A 931 103.33 -76.93 59.61
C GLY A 931 103.27 -75.95 60.80
N GLN A 932 102.38 -74.94 60.71
CA GLN A 932 102.03 -73.94 61.75
C GLN A 932 103.06 -72.84 62.11
N ASN A 933 102.49 -71.69 62.54
CA ASN A 933 102.86 -70.60 63.47
C ASN A 933 104.16 -70.69 64.33
N PRO A 934 104.64 -69.60 65.02
CA PRO A 934 103.96 -68.32 65.39
C PRO A 934 104.80 -67.00 65.30
N HIS A 935 104.20 -65.89 65.79
CA HIS A 935 104.78 -64.58 66.20
C HIS A 935 105.31 -63.62 65.09
N SER A 936 105.17 -62.27 65.12
CA SER A 936 104.90 -61.21 66.14
C SER A 936 106.14 -60.78 66.97
N TYR A 937 106.40 -59.51 67.35
CA TYR A 937 105.58 -58.28 67.47
C TYR A 937 106.35 -56.98 67.09
N HIS A 938 105.59 -55.90 66.84
CA HIS A 938 105.85 -54.46 67.07
C HIS A 938 107.14 -53.73 66.62
N ASN A 939 106.93 -52.54 66.02
CA ASN A 939 107.20 -51.27 66.72
C ASN A 939 106.15 -50.19 66.32
N PRO A 940 105.65 -49.28 67.19
CA PRO A 940 104.48 -48.41 66.87
C PRO A 940 104.68 -46.88 67.05
N SER A 941 104.29 -46.08 66.05
CA SER A 941 104.21 -44.59 66.20
C SER A 941 103.01 -43.91 65.53
N ASN A 942 102.55 -44.36 64.34
CA ASN A 942 101.69 -43.50 63.50
C ASN A 942 100.16 -43.61 63.75
N ALA A 943 99.70 -44.57 64.55
CA ALA A 943 98.26 -44.84 64.71
C ALA A 943 97.46 -43.70 65.37
N SER A 944 98.09 -42.95 66.30
CA SER A 944 97.39 -41.89 67.05
C SER A 944 97.09 -40.63 66.22
N LEU A 945 97.82 -40.40 65.12
CA LEU A 945 97.61 -39.25 64.24
C LEU A 945 96.47 -39.51 63.26
N ASP A 946 96.43 -40.71 62.66
CA ASP A 946 95.37 -41.09 61.72
C ASP A 946 93.98 -41.14 62.41
N GLU A 947 93.90 -41.52 63.69
CA GLU A 947 92.65 -41.44 64.46
C GLU A 947 92.23 -39.99 64.77
N HIS A 948 93.18 -39.09 65.04
CA HIS A 948 92.87 -37.69 65.31
C HIS A 948 92.37 -36.96 64.05
N VAL A 949 93.02 -37.21 62.90
CA VAL A 949 92.58 -36.70 61.59
C VAL A 949 91.19 -37.23 61.21
N ALA A 950 90.90 -38.50 61.50
CA ALA A 950 89.58 -39.08 61.25
C ALA A 950 88.46 -38.33 62.02
N ARG A 951 88.67 -37.99 63.30
CA ARG A 951 87.68 -37.23 64.09
C ARG A 951 87.46 -35.82 63.55
N LEU A 952 88.52 -35.09 63.17
CA LEU A 952 88.38 -33.73 62.61
C LEU A 952 87.62 -33.72 61.28
N ILE A 953 87.82 -34.73 60.44
CA ILE A 953 87.04 -34.92 59.20
C ILE A 953 85.57 -35.22 59.53
N GLU A 954 85.30 -36.09 60.50
CA GLU A 954 83.93 -36.43 60.91
C GLU A 954 83.19 -35.23 61.52
N GLU A 955 83.83 -34.43 62.37
CA GLU A 955 83.25 -33.20 62.92
C GLU A 955 82.93 -32.16 61.84
N ARG A 956 83.85 -31.94 60.88
CA ARG A 956 83.60 -31.08 59.70
C ARG A 956 82.40 -31.57 58.89
N ASP A 957 82.35 -32.88 58.61
CA ASP A 957 81.29 -33.47 57.79
C ASP A 957 79.95 -33.58 58.53
N ILE A 958 79.95 -33.59 59.88
CA ILE A 958 78.75 -33.39 60.70
C ILE A 958 78.27 -31.94 60.56
N LEU A 959 79.15 -30.95 60.75
CA LEU A 959 78.80 -29.52 60.71
C LEU A 959 78.23 -29.12 59.33
N LEU A 960 78.89 -29.50 58.23
CA LEU A 960 78.38 -29.27 56.87
C LEU A 960 77.03 -29.98 56.62
N ARG A 961 76.83 -31.17 57.19
CA ARG A 961 75.59 -31.95 57.07
C ARG A 961 74.41 -31.36 57.88
N THR A 962 74.65 -30.41 58.79
CA THR A 962 73.55 -29.66 59.44
C THR A 962 72.83 -28.69 58.49
N GLY A 963 73.47 -28.29 57.38
CA GLY A 963 72.96 -27.26 56.48
C GLY A 963 73.01 -25.82 57.03
N VAL A 964 73.52 -25.62 58.26
CA VAL A 964 73.69 -24.30 58.88
C VAL A 964 75.06 -23.68 58.51
N TYR A 965 76.06 -24.51 58.21
CA TYR A 965 77.41 -24.09 57.85
C TYR A 965 77.74 -24.41 56.39
N THR A 966 78.47 -23.50 55.75
CA THR A 966 78.98 -23.62 54.39
C THR A 966 80.50 -23.84 54.38
N SER A 967 81.06 -24.25 53.23
CA SER A 967 82.51 -24.37 53.03
C SER A 967 83.27 -23.04 53.00
N GLN A 968 82.59 -21.90 53.19
CA GLN A 968 83.20 -20.57 53.30
C GLN A 968 83.17 -20.03 54.75
N ASP A 969 82.48 -20.71 55.67
CA ASP A 969 82.41 -20.30 57.08
C ASP A 969 83.72 -20.58 57.81
N LYS A 970 84.17 -19.61 58.62
CA LYS A 970 85.49 -19.64 59.27
C LYS A 970 85.78 -20.93 60.03
N ILE A 971 84.80 -21.49 60.73
CA ILE A 971 84.96 -22.71 61.52
C ILE A 971 85.23 -23.95 60.65
N ILE A 972 84.67 -24.01 59.44
CA ILE A 972 84.96 -25.09 58.47
C ILE A 972 86.34 -24.88 57.84
N ALA A 973 86.68 -23.64 57.47
CA ALA A 973 87.97 -23.31 56.90
C ALA A 973 89.13 -23.56 57.90
N GLU A 974 88.91 -23.31 59.19
CA GLU A 974 89.87 -23.56 60.28
C GLU A 974 90.05 -25.06 60.55
N LEU A 975 88.98 -25.87 60.52
CA LEU A 975 89.05 -27.33 60.55
C LEU A 975 89.81 -27.90 59.34
N ASP A 976 89.48 -27.46 58.11
CA ASP A 976 90.20 -27.90 56.90
C ASP A 976 91.67 -27.46 56.88
N GLN A 977 92.02 -26.38 57.59
CA GLN A 977 93.42 -25.96 57.78
C GLN A 977 94.14 -26.87 58.79
N GLN A 978 93.54 -27.14 59.95
CA GLN A 978 94.11 -28.07 60.94
C GLN A 978 94.30 -29.49 60.37
N ILE A 979 93.34 -29.98 59.57
CA ILE A 979 93.45 -31.26 58.85
C ILE A 979 94.65 -31.23 57.89
N LYS A 980 94.86 -30.14 57.12
CA LYS A 980 96.03 -30.01 56.24
C LYS A 980 97.34 -29.97 57.00
N ASP A 981 97.42 -29.24 58.10
CA ASP A 981 98.65 -29.06 58.85
C ASP A 981 99.09 -30.36 59.54
N ILE A 982 98.15 -31.15 60.08
CA ILE A 982 98.44 -32.49 60.62
C ILE A 982 98.82 -33.47 59.50
N VAL A 983 98.21 -33.38 58.32
CA VAL A 983 98.58 -34.20 57.14
C VAL A 983 99.91 -33.76 56.51
N ALA A 984 100.34 -32.51 56.69
CA ALA A 984 101.67 -32.04 56.31
C ALA A 984 102.74 -32.63 57.26
N LEU A 985 102.50 -32.57 58.57
CA LEU A 985 103.31 -33.22 59.63
C LEU A 985 103.42 -34.75 59.51
N ARG A 986 102.64 -35.39 58.63
CA ARG A 986 102.69 -36.82 58.29
C ARG A 986 103.71 -37.15 57.20
N ASN A 987 104.21 -36.16 56.47
CA ASN A 987 105.08 -36.31 55.29
C ASN A 987 106.49 -35.70 55.48
N THR A 988 106.88 -35.45 56.74
CA THR A 988 108.21 -34.99 57.19
C THR A 988 108.74 -35.92 58.26
#